data_AF-A0A9P4MBC3-F1
#
_entry.id   AF-A0A9P4MBC3-F1
#
_cell.length_a   1.000
_cell.length_b   1.000
_cell.length_c   1.000
_cell.angle_alpha   90.00
_cell.angle_beta   90.00
_cell.angle_gamma   90.00
#
_symmetry.space_group_name_H-M   'P 1'
#
loop_
_entity.id
_entity.type
_entity.pdbx_description
1 polymer ?
#
loop_
_entity_poly.entity_id
_entity_poly.type
_entity_poly.pdbx_seq_one_letter_code
_entity_poly.pdbx_strand_id
1 'polypeptide(L)'
;MKILFLCTAHNSLSQRLYLALSTSHDVTVEYALSDELMITAAELSRPDLIICPFLTTRVPRELYTTYLTLIIHPGPPGDVGPSALDWVLMGDDGSVEDPSKLLKSLDGETCRPGRTHWGVTVLQAIEEFDAGPVWAFEQFPINIDQPGLTKSELYRGFVSRAAISACLTAVARIQKAAHRDPPPSRISPNLRAHPDYKILSVENKMPFKGGRLFHRPLLKAAQRDFDPFRHNAQQISRRIRCGDSQPGALSKVFGQSLYIYGGIIEDSVGGPNPGSVPGAAPGTIVATRNEAVCIATCDGRGIWITHVRRQKRAQDNALWPKVPAVHGLLELGIMNATQVRQLQWDLPNDWAKSPYPTFQEVWVEFADYGENKRAAYLYFDFYNGAMATNQCSHLIDAMDYILSCSTAKNPIKAVILMAGSYFSNGIALNVIEAHKDPSSESWANINRIDDVVHYLLHEFPAKGILTIAGVRGNAAAGGCALATACDLVIAGSDVVLNPAYRGIGLYGSEYHSISYSGRCGKDKATEILRSMTPISPFEARSIGLVDHVFPGTGAILEKRIRNHVAVVVKSGKPGRVLWKAKQELSPAVLATARAAELSEMAKDFYSPRSTRYHSRRFNFVRKVKATQTPLRFATHRRVDSSLQDEEERDSYDDVQHYEQLAEERLLMMLQKKMEKKPSFSLKRVDTPRLELPAGDQNSNHMFGCYYQPVDGMSSPPLSTSSRNSSMGLPPQANGIAI
;
A
#
# COMPACT_ATOMS: atom_id res chain seq x y z
N MET A 1 18.51 6.51 -25.72
CA MET A 1 18.45 5.05 -25.97
C MET A 1 17.00 4.61 -25.84
N LYS A 2 16.64 3.53 -26.54
CA LYS A 2 15.42 2.77 -26.31
C LYS A 2 15.69 1.71 -25.25
N ILE A 3 14.96 1.74 -24.14
CA ILE A 3 15.15 0.85 -23.01
C ILE A 3 13.88 0.04 -22.80
N LEU A 4 14.02 -1.29 -22.78
CA LEU A 4 12.93 -2.20 -22.42
C LEU A 4 13.12 -2.64 -20.96
N PHE A 5 12.10 -2.42 -20.14
CA PHE A 5 12.01 -3.04 -18.83
C PHE A 5 11.32 -4.39 -18.91
N LEU A 6 11.94 -5.43 -18.37
CA LEU A 6 11.28 -6.70 -18.08
C LEU A 6 11.05 -6.82 -16.58
N CYS A 7 9.79 -6.85 -16.17
CA CYS A 7 9.40 -6.80 -14.76
C CYS A 7 8.39 -7.91 -14.42
N THR A 8 8.51 -8.57 -13.27
CA THR A 8 7.40 -9.40 -12.76
C THR A 8 6.18 -8.55 -12.40
N ALA A 9 6.41 -7.31 -11.94
CA ALA A 9 5.39 -6.30 -11.72
C ALA A 9 6.02 -4.90 -11.82
N HIS A 10 5.25 -3.88 -12.20
CA HIS A 10 5.72 -2.49 -12.18
C HIS A 10 5.71 -1.94 -10.72
N ASN A 11 6.61 -2.49 -9.90
CA ASN A 11 6.75 -2.19 -8.47
C ASN A 11 7.41 -0.83 -8.20
N SER A 12 7.55 -0.46 -6.92
CA SER A 12 8.13 0.82 -6.50
C SER A 12 9.53 1.11 -7.07
N LEU A 13 10.41 0.10 -7.16
CA LEU A 13 11.74 0.28 -7.75
C LEU A 13 11.66 0.54 -9.25
N SER A 14 10.89 -0.27 -9.97
CA SER A 14 10.74 -0.12 -11.42
C SER A 14 10.06 1.21 -11.79
N GLN A 15 9.07 1.69 -11.03
CA GLN A 15 8.46 3.01 -11.24
C GLN A 15 9.47 4.14 -11.01
N ARG A 16 10.25 4.07 -9.94
CA ARG A 16 11.27 5.08 -9.65
C ARG A 16 12.36 5.11 -10.71
N LEU A 17 12.78 3.94 -11.19
CA LEU A 17 13.77 3.85 -12.25
C LEU A 17 13.21 4.30 -13.60
N TYR A 18 11.95 3.98 -13.89
CA TYR A 18 11.23 4.50 -15.05
C TYR A 18 11.23 6.03 -15.05
N LEU A 19 10.86 6.66 -13.94
CA LEU A 19 10.88 8.12 -13.80
C LEU A 19 12.29 8.70 -13.97
N ALA A 20 13.31 8.06 -13.43
CA ALA A 20 14.69 8.53 -13.56
C ALA A 20 15.21 8.45 -15.01
N LEU A 21 15.01 7.32 -15.68
CA LEU A 21 15.53 7.09 -17.04
C LEU A 21 14.72 7.81 -18.11
N SER A 22 13.39 7.97 -17.92
CA SER A 22 12.52 8.63 -18.91
C SER A 22 12.84 10.12 -19.11
N THR A 23 13.66 10.73 -18.23
CA THR A 23 14.16 12.09 -18.42
C THR A 23 15.10 12.25 -19.62
N SER A 24 15.71 11.17 -20.09
CA SER A 24 16.73 11.21 -21.15
C SER A 24 16.69 10.01 -22.11
N HIS A 25 15.78 9.06 -21.89
CA HIS A 25 15.65 7.82 -22.65
C HIS A 25 14.17 7.51 -22.93
N ASP A 26 13.92 6.76 -24.00
CA ASP A 26 12.61 6.18 -24.27
C ASP A 26 12.52 4.85 -23.51
N VAL A 27 11.56 4.74 -22.59
CA VAL A 27 11.41 3.57 -21.71
C VAL A 27 10.05 2.94 -21.93
N THR A 28 10.04 1.66 -22.27
CA THR A 28 8.82 0.84 -22.37
C THR A 28 8.92 -0.32 -21.39
N VAL A 29 7.78 -0.81 -20.89
CA VAL A 29 7.74 -1.87 -19.88
C VAL A 29 6.97 -3.07 -20.41
N GLU A 30 7.48 -4.27 -20.14
CA GLU A 30 6.79 -5.53 -20.36
C GLU A 30 6.79 -6.37 -19.08
N TYR A 31 5.65 -6.99 -18.78
CA TYR A 31 5.56 -7.98 -17.72
C TYR A 31 6.17 -9.32 -18.15
N ALA A 32 7.01 -9.88 -17.30
CA ALA A 32 7.64 -11.19 -17.47
C ALA A 32 6.64 -12.32 -17.21
N LEU A 33 5.63 -12.44 -18.09
CA LEU A 33 4.51 -13.38 -17.94
C LEU A 33 4.84 -14.77 -18.52
N SER A 34 5.56 -14.80 -19.65
CA SER A 34 6.11 -15.97 -20.32
C SER A 34 7.36 -15.60 -21.13
N ASP A 35 8.16 -16.60 -21.52
CA ASP A 35 9.34 -16.41 -22.36
C ASP A 35 8.98 -15.80 -23.72
N GLU A 36 7.94 -16.34 -24.37
CA GLU A 36 7.41 -15.87 -25.65
C GLU A 36 7.02 -14.38 -25.63
N LEU A 37 6.34 -13.94 -24.57
CA LEU A 37 5.92 -12.54 -24.44
C LEU A 37 7.12 -11.60 -24.25
N MET A 38 8.14 -12.01 -23.48
CA MET A 38 9.36 -11.23 -23.31
C MET A 38 10.16 -11.12 -24.62
N ILE A 39 10.25 -12.21 -25.39
CA ILE A 39 10.92 -12.24 -26.70
C ILE A 39 10.19 -11.31 -27.68
N THR A 40 8.87 -11.48 -27.81
CA THR A 40 8.02 -10.64 -28.67
C THR A 40 8.15 -9.15 -28.32
N ALA A 41 8.18 -8.81 -27.03
CA ALA A 41 8.34 -7.43 -26.59
C ALA A 41 9.69 -6.83 -27.02
N ALA A 42 10.78 -7.60 -26.97
CA ALA A 42 12.08 -7.16 -27.45
C ALA A 42 12.13 -7.01 -28.97
N GLU A 43 11.47 -7.89 -29.73
CA GLU A 43 11.36 -7.79 -31.19
C GLU A 43 10.57 -6.55 -31.64
N LEU A 44 9.46 -6.25 -30.95
CA LEU A 44 8.62 -5.09 -31.21
C LEU A 44 9.32 -3.78 -30.82
N SER A 45 9.90 -3.71 -29.61
CA SER A 45 10.52 -2.49 -29.10
C SER A 45 11.89 -2.20 -29.71
N ARG A 46 12.60 -3.24 -30.18
CA ARG A 46 13.99 -3.18 -30.68
C ARG A 46 14.89 -2.35 -29.75
N PRO A 47 15.05 -2.75 -28.48
CA PRO A 47 15.71 -1.93 -27.48
C PRO A 47 17.22 -1.85 -27.74
N ASP A 48 17.84 -0.74 -27.36
CA ASP A 48 19.30 -0.63 -27.24
C ASP A 48 19.82 -1.38 -26.01
N LEU A 49 18.98 -1.43 -24.96
CA LEU A 49 19.31 -2.01 -23.66
C LEU A 49 18.05 -2.61 -23.01
N ILE A 50 18.17 -3.80 -22.44
CA ILE A 50 17.14 -4.38 -21.58
C ILE A 50 17.57 -4.20 -20.12
N ILE A 51 16.65 -3.77 -19.25
CA ILE A 51 16.88 -3.67 -17.81
C ILE A 51 15.79 -4.48 -17.11
N CYS A 52 16.17 -5.22 -16.06
CA CYS A 52 15.29 -6.04 -15.26
C CYS A 52 15.32 -5.54 -13.81
N PRO A 53 14.51 -4.52 -13.45
CA PRO A 53 14.52 -3.93 -12.11
C PRO A 53 13.95 -4.87 -11.05
N PHE A 54 13.07 -5.80 -11.44
CA PHE A 54 12.45 -6.76 -10.55
C PHE A 54 11.95 -7.98 -11.33
N LEU A 55 12.61 -9.13 -11.14
CA LEU A 55 12.22 -10.41 -11.73
C LEU A 55 12.13 -11.52 -10.67
N THR A 56 11.14 -12.39 -10.84
CA THR A 56 11.02 -13.67 -10.13
C THR A 56 11.13 -14.86 -11.07
N THR A 57 11.39 -14.61 -12.35
CA THR A 57 11.58 -15.59 -13.42
C THR A 57 12.91 -15.35 -14.11
N ARG A 58 13.43 -16.36 -14.81
CA ARG A 58 14.66 -16.20 -15.59
C ARG A 58 14.38 -15.39 -16.86
N VAL A 59 15.40 -14.70 -17.34
CA VAL A 59 15.39 -14.07 -18.68
C VAL A 59 15.70 -15.16 -19.71
N PRO A 60 14.92 -15.28 -20.80
CA PRO A 60 15.20 -16.21 -21.89
C PRO A 60 16.60 -15.99 -22.49
N ARG A 61 17.29 -17.10 -22.79
CA ARG A 61 18.65 -17.06 -23.36
C ARG A 61 18.76 -16.18 -24.60
N GLU A 62 17.80 -16.32 -25.49
CA GLU A 62 17.71 -15.55 -26.73
C GLU A 62 17.80 -14.05 -26.52
N LEU A 63 17.23 -13.52 -25.42
CA LEU A 63 17.26 -12.09 -25.13
C LEU A 63 18.65 -11.63 -24.74
N TYR A 64 19.28 -12.25 -23.74
CA TYR A 64 20.57 -11.80 -23.25
C TYR A 64 21.74 -12.13 -24.20
N THR A 65 21.54 -13.06 -25.16
CA THR A 65 22.49 -13.27 -26.26
C THR A 65 22.33 -12.27 -27.40
N THR A 66 21.16 -11.63 -27.53
CA THR A 66 20.85 -10.70 -28.63
C THR A 66 20.96 -9.22 -28.21
N TYR A 67 20.58 -8.92 -26.97
CA TYR A 67 20.54 -7.58 -26.40
C TYR A 67 21.36 -7.55 -25.11
N LEU A 68 22.12 -6.47 -24.90
CA LEU A 68 22.73 -6.24 -23.60
C LEU A 68 21.62 -6.12 -22.56
N THR A 69 21.62 -7.03 -21.59
CA THR A 69 20.53 -7.17 -20.60
C THR A 69 21.10 -7.04 -19.20
N LEU A 70 20.55 -6.12 -18.40
CA LEU A 70 20.99 -5.85 -17.03
C LEU A 70 19.97 -6.35 -16.00
N ILE A 71 20.44 -7.06 -14.98
CA ILE A 71 19.68 -7.45 -13.80
C ILE A 71 20.07 -6.54 -12.63
N ILE A 72 19.08 -6.04 -11.90
CA ILE A 72 19.29 -5.35 -10.63
C ILE A 72 19.17 -6.36 -9.50
N HIS A 73 20.31 -6.71 -8.90
CA HIS A 73 20.39 -7.61 -7.75
C HIS A 73 20.45 -6.81 -6.45
N PRO A 74 19.52 -7.01 -5.48
CA PRO A 74 19.51 -6.29 -4.21
C PRO A 74 20.55 -6.81 -3.21
N GLY A 75 21.75 -7.12 -3.70
CA GLY A 75 22.93 -7.51 -2.95
C GLY A 75 24.20 -6.89 -3.55
N PRO A 76 25.27 -6.74 -2.75
CA PRO A 76 26.58 -6.29 -3.22
C PRO A 76 27.24 -7.29 -4.19
N PRO A 77 28.31 -6.91 -4.93
CA PRO A 77 28.97 -7.83 -5.86
C PRO A 77 29.45 -9.10 -5.17
N GLY A 78 29.07 -10.26 -5.74
CA GLY A 78 29.40 -11.57 -5.19
C GLY A 78 28.33 -12.15 -4.24
N ASP A 79 27.32 -11.38 -3.86
CA ASP A 79 26.10 -11.92 -3.26
C ASP A 79 25.27 -12.62 -4.34
N VAL A 80 24.78 -13.82 -4.05
CA VAL A 80 24.02 -14.65 -5.01
C VAL A 80 22.84 -15.28 -4.29
N GLY A 81 21.67 -15.18 -4.90
CA GLY A 81 20.48 -15.92 -4.49
C GLY A 81 19.23 -15.06 -4.25
N PRO A 82 18.04 -15.70 -4.19
CA PRO A 82 16.75 -15.01 -4.30
C PRO A 82 16.27 -14.35 -3.00
N SER A 83 17.08 -14.34 -1.93
CA SER A 83 16.68 -13.90 -0.59
C SER A 83 17.73 -13.01 0.09
N ALA A 84 18.55 -12.30 -0.69
CA ALA A 84 19.63 -11.43 -0.23
C ALA A 84 19.22 -10.54 0.97
N LEU A 85 18.13 -9.77 0.82
CA LEU A 85 17.63 -8.87 1.88
C LEU A 85 17.08 -9.62 3.11
N ASP A 86 16.50 -10.80 2.89
CA ASP A 86 15.97 -11.63 3.97
C ASP A 86 17.10 -12.14 4.86
N TRP A 87 18.20 -12.64 4.27
CA TRP A 87 19.35 -13.16 5.02
C TRP A 87 20.04 -12.07 5.84
N VAL A 88 20.33 -10.91 5.24
CA VAL A 88 20.97 -9.81 5.99
C VAL A 88 20.08 -9.32 7.14
N LEU A 89 18.76 -9.22 6.95
CA LEU A 89 17.83 -8.82 8.02
C LEU A 89 17.59 -9.91 9.08
N MET A 90 17.72 -11.18 8.71
CA MET A 90 17.69 -12.30 9.65
C MET A 90 18.92 -12.30 10.59
N GLY A 91 20.01 -11.66 10.17
CA GLY A 91 21.23 -11.49 10.95
C GLY A 91 22.49 -12.08 10.32
N ASP A 92 22.48 -12.41 9.02
CA ASP A 92 23.68 -12.89 8.33
C ASP A 92 24.76 -11.79 8.26
N ASP A 93 25.84 -11.98 9.01
CA ASP A 93 27.01 -11.09 9.07
C ASP A 93 28.19 -11.59 8.21
N GLY A 94 28.06 -12.76 7.56
CA GLY A 94 29.12 -13.37 6.77
C GLY A 94 30.19 -14.10 7.60
N SER A 95 29.93 -14.40 8.87
CA SER A 95 30.83 -15.20 9.71
C SER A 95 30.70 -16.72 9.46
N VAL A 96 29.53 -17.17 9.01
CA VAL A 96 29.23 -18.60 8.76
C VAL A 96 28.94 -18.83 7.27
N GLU A 97 29.71 -19.73 6.66
CA GLU A 97 29.56 -20.08 5.24
C GLU A 97 28.32 -20.94 4.97
N ASP A 98 28.17 -22.06 5.70
CA ASP A 98 27.06 -22.99 5.49
C ASP A 98 25.73 -22.40 5.99
N PRO A 99 24.69 -22.29 5.12
CA PRO A 99 23.43 -21.66 5.47
C PRO A 99 22.65 -22.43 6.55
N SER A 100 22.83 -23.75 6.65
CA SER A 100 22.15 -24.56 7.68
C SER A 100 22.77 -24.34 9.06
N LYS A 101 24.11 -24.24 9.13
CA LYS A 101 24.84 -23.86 10.35
C LYS A 101 24.51 -22.44 10.76
N LEU A 102 24.41 -21.51 9.81
CA LEU A 102 24.01 -20.13 10.09
C LEU A 102 22.61 -20.07 10.72
N LEU A 103 21.62 -20.76 10.15
CA LEU A 103 20.27 -20.79 10.73
C LEU A 103 20.25 -21.38 12.14
N LYS A 104 21.04 -22.42 12.42
CA LYS A 104 21.19 -22.99 13.77
C LYS A 104 21.82 -21.97 14.74
N SER A 105 22.84 -21.24 14.29
CA SER A 105 23.49 -20.19 15.07
C SER A 105 22.50 -19.04 15.37
N LEU A 106 21.76 -18.56 14.37
CA LEU A 106 20.72 -17.53 14.53
C LEU A 106 19.50 -17.98 15.34
N ASP A 107 19.39 -19.26 15.68
CA ASP A 107 18.34 -19.83 16.54
C ASP A 107 18.79 -19.95 18.00
N GLY A 108 20.05 -20.36 18.23
CA GLY A 108 20.58 -20.62 19.57
C GLY A 108 21.40 -19.50 20.19
N GLU A 109 22.05 -18.66 19.38
CA GLU A 109 23.00 -17.65 19.86
C GLU A 109 22.35 -16.29 20.10
N THR A 110 22.98 -15.49 20.95
CA THR A 110 22.60 -14.10 21.18
C THR A 110 22.74 -13.27 19.90
N CYS A 111 21.84 -12.31 19.70
CA CYS A 111 21.89 -11.40 18.56
C CYS A 111 23.20 -10.61 18.55
N ARG A 112 24.03 -10.86 17.54
CA ARG A 112 25.19 -10.02 17.22
C ARG A 112 24.77 -8.83 16.36
N PRO A 113 25.51 -7.72 16.36
CA PRO A 113 25.33 -6.67 15.36
C PRO A 113 25.37 -7.26 13.95
N GLY A 114 24.41 -6.86 13.10
CA GLY A 114 24.43 -7.27 11.70
C GLY A 114 25.57 -6.61 10.91
N ARG A 115 25.58 -6.83 9.59
CA ARG A 115 26.52 -6.15 8.69
C ARG A 115 26.40 -4.63 8.81
N THR A 116 27.53 -3.93 8.78
CA THR A 116 27.56 -2.46 8.82
C THR A 116 27.14 -1.82 7.49
N HIS A 117 27.27 -2.56 6.39
CA HIS A 117 26.93 -2.12 5.04
C HIS A 117 26.22 -3.23 4.26
N TRP A 118 25.33 -2.82 3.37
CA TRP A 118 24.78 -3.66 2.32
C TRP A 118 24.89 -2.94 0.97
N GLY A 119 24.43 -3.56 -0.12
CA GLY A 119 24.58 -2.96 -1.44
C GLY A 119 23.62 -3.51 -2.48
N VAL A 120 23.72 -2.94 -3.68
CA VAL A 120 22.96 -3.31 -4.87
C VAL A 120 23.92 -3.38 -6.05
N THR A 121 23.75 -4.42 -6.86
CA THR A 121 24.58 -4.67 -8.05
C THR A 121 23.72 -4.60 -9.29
N VAL A 122 24.23 -3.91 -10.31
CA VAL A 122 23.69 -3.94 -11.68
C VAL A 122 24.63 -4.78 -12.52
N LEU A 123 24.21 -5.99 -12.83
CA LEU A 123 25.01 -7.01 -13.50
C LEU A 123 24.39 -7.41 -14.83
N GLN A 124 25.21 -7.84 -15.78
CA GLN A 124 24.75 -8.34 -17.06
C GLN A 124 24.18 -9.75 -16.93
N ALA A 125 23.05 -10.05 -17.57
CA ALA A 125 22.49 -11.39 -17.60
C ALA A 125 23.37 -12.35 -18.41
N ILE A 126 23.62 -13.53 -17.83
CA ILE A 126 24.28 -14.69 -18.45
C ILE A 126 23.51 -15.97 -18.05
N GLU A 127 23.98 -17.14 -18.46
CA GLU A 127 23.35 -18.43 -18.10
C GLU A 127 23.40 -18.68 -16.58
N GLU A 128 24.53 -18.37 -15.95
CA GLU A 128 24.74 -18.52 -14.51
C GLU A 128 24.02 -17.42 -13.70
N PHE A 129 23.31 -17.84 -12.66
CA PHE A 129 22.49 -16.97 -11.82
C PHE A 129 23.33 -15.96 -11.02
N ASP A 130 22.98 -14.67 -11.12
CA ASP A 130 23.65 -13.52 -10.49
C ASP A 130 25.19 -13.48 -10.64
N ALA A 131 25.74 -14.13 -11.67
CA ALA A 131 27.19 -14.31 -11.83
C ALA A 131 27.79 -13.49 -12.99
N GLY A 132 26.98 -12.69 -13.68
CA GLY A 132 27.43 -11.96 -14.85
C GLY A 132 28.28 -10.72 -14.55
N PRO A 133 28.90 -10.14 -15.60
CA PRO A 133 29.74 -8.94 -15.47
C PRO A 133 29.01 -7.79 -14.77
N VAL A 134 29.65 -7.20 -13.75
CA VAL A 134 29.09 -6.05 -13.02
C VAL A 134 29.35 -4.76 -13.80
N TRP A 135 28.28 -4.05 -14.12
CA TRP A 135 28.35 -2.73 -14.77
C TRP A 135 28.42 -1.58 -13.77
N ALA A 136 27.82 -1.75 -12.61
CA ALA A 136 27.95 -0.86 -11.46
C ALA A 136 27.47 -1.55 -10.19
N PHE A 137 27.98 -1.13 -9.04
CA PHE A 137 27.33 -1.40 -7.76
C PHE A 137 27.42 -0.18 -6.87
N GLU A 138 26.45 -0.06 -5.96
CA GLU A 138 26.48 0.93 -4.89
C GLU A 138 26.30 0.23 -3.54
N GLN A 139 26.85 0.83 -2.50
CA GLN A 139 26.73 0.35 -1.12
C GLN A 139 26.22 1.45 -0.20
N PHE A 140 25.63 1.06 0.92
CA PHE A 140 25.10 1.98 1.91
C PHE A 140 25.28 1.41 3.33
N PRO A 141 25.42 2.28 4.35
CA PRO A 141 25.41 1.85 5.73
C PRO A 141 24.04 1.31 6.12
N ILE A 142 24.02 0.28 6.96
CA ILE A 142 22.78 -0.33 7.47
C ILE A 142 22.93 -0.68 8.96
N ASN A 143 21.87 -0.46 9.72
CA ASN A 143 21.66 -1.06 11.03
C ASN A 143 20.37 -1.88 10.96
N ILE A 144 20.49 -3.21 10.95
CA ILE A 144 19.34 -4.11 10.81
C ILE A 144 18.39 -4.09 12.02
N ASP A 145 18.82 -3.53 13.15
CA ASP A 145 18.03 -3.41 14.38
C ASP A 145 17.50 -1.99 14.60
N GLN A 146 17.70 -1.07 13.66
CA GLN A 146 17.10 0.25 13.77
C GLN A 146 15.56 0.13 13.81
N PRO A 147 14.88 0.89 14.69
CA PRO A 147 13.41 0.85 14.78
C PRO A 147 12.72 1.08 13.43
N GLY A 148 11.70 0.28 13.14
CA GLY A 148 10.88 0.39 11.93
C GLY A 148 11.47 -0.21 10.65
N LEU A 149 12.73 -0.67 10.63
CA LEU A 149 13.33 -1.22 9.41
C LEU A 149 12.80 -2.63 9.11
N THR A 150 11.84 -2.73 8.20
CA THR A 150 11.41 -4.02 7.59
C THR A 150 12.17 -4.29 6.29
N LYS A 151 12.04 -5.49 5.72
CA LYS A 151 12.54 -5.76 4.36
C LYS A 151 11.96 -4.79 3.34
N SER A 152 10.68 -4.46 3.46
CA SER A 152 10.02 -3.54 2.54
C SER A 152 10.50 -2.09 2.70
N GLU A 153 10.80 -1.65 3.93
CA GLU A 153 11.44 -0.35 4.19
C GLU A 153 12.87 -0.29 3.65
N LEU A 154 13.65 -1.36 3.86
CA LEU A 154 14.99 -1.49 3.30
C LEU A 154 14.97 -1.41 1.77
N TYR A 155 14.02 -2.12 1.14
CA TYR A 155 13.84 -2.15 -0.30
C TYR A 155 13.46 -0.78 -0.88
N ARG A 156 12.45 -0.11 -0.30
CA ARG A 156 11.98 1.21 -0.77
C ARG A 156 12.94 2.35 -0.44
N GLY A 157 13.68 2.21 0.65
CA GLY A 157 14.66 3.19 1.10
C GLY A 157 16.02 2.99 0.45
N PHE A 158 16.92 2.34 1.19
CA PHE A 158 18.34 2.29 0.84
C PHE A 158 18.61 1.53 -0.46
N VAL A 159 17.97 0.37 -0.65
CA VAL A 159 18.15 -0.46 -1.86
C VAL A 159 17.69 0.30 -3.08
N SER A 160 16.51 0.92 -3.05
CA SER A 160 16.01 1.68 -4.19
C SER A 160 16.95 2.83 -4.57
N ARG A 161 17.45 3.61 -3.60
CA ARG A 161 18.42 4.69 -3.88
C ARG A 161 19.70 4.17 -4.52
N ALA A 162 20.28 3.12 -3.94
CA ALA A 162 21.49 2.48 -4.45
C ALA A 162 21.28 1.90 -5.86
N ALA A 163 20.12 1.29 -6.11
CA ALA A 163 19.73 0.77 -7.42
C ALA A 163 19.64 1.87 -8.48
N ILE A 164 19.01 3.02 -8.16
CA ILE A 164 18.95 4.15 -9.10
C ILE A 164 20.36 4.66 -9.41
N SER A 165 21.19 4.91 -8.39
CA SER A 165 22.57 5.39 -8.56
C SER A 165 23.40 4.43 -9.44
N ALA A 166 23.37 3.14 -9.10
CA ALA A 166 24.10 2.11 -9.83
C ALA A 166 23.57 1.97 -11.28
N CYS A 167 22.26 1.99 -11.48
CA CYS A 167 21.68 1.82 -12.81
C CYS A 167 21.97 2.99 -13.75
N LEU A 168 21.78 4.24 -13.29
CA LEU A 168 22.13 5.42 -14.09
C LEU A 168 23.62 5.41 -14.45
N THR A 169 24.49 4.99 -13.53
CA THR A 169 25.92 4.87 -13.78
C THR A 169 26.26 3.74 -14.75
N ALA A 170 25.59 2.58 -14.65
CA ALA A 170 25.74 1.48 -15.59
C ALA A 170 25.35 1.91 -17.01
N VAL A 171 24.20 2.56 -17.17
CA VAL A 171 23.71 3.13 -18.43
C VAL A 171 24.74 4.09 -19.02
N ALA A 172 25.26 5.05 -18.24
CA ALA A 172 26.27 5.99 -18.69
C ALA A 172 27.59 5.31 -19.11
N ARG A 173 28.03 4.29 -18.35
CA ARG A 173 29.23 3.49 -18.67
C ARG A 173 29.06 2.70 -19.97
N ILE A 174 27.87 2.14 -20.19
CA ILE A 174 27.53 1.40 -21.41
C ILE A 174 27.54 2.35 -22.60
N GLN A 175 26.88 3.52 -22.51
CA GLN A 175 26.90 4.52 -23.56
C GLN A 175 28.34 4.91 -23.90
N LYS A 176 29.15 5.24 -22.89
CA LYS A 176 30.58 5.57 -23.06
C LYS A 176 31.36 4.46 -23.76
N ALA A 177 31.15 3.21 -23.40
CA ALA A 177 31.86 2.08 -24.00
C ALA A 177 31.33 1.70 -25.41
N ALA A 178 30.06 1.99 -25.68
CA ALA A 178 29.42 1.76 -26.98
C ALA A 178 29.72 2.87 -28.00
N HIS A 179 30.08 4.08 -27.53
CA HIS A 179 30.49 5.18 -28.41
C HIS A 179 31.71 4.78 -29.25
N ARG A 180 31.47 4.69 -30.57
CA ARG A 180 32.46 4.48 -31.62
C ARG A 180 32.12 5.44 -32.77
N ASP A 181 33.09 5.71 -33.63
CA ASP A 181 32.88 6.47 -34.87
C ASP A 181 33.13 5.55 -36.08
N PRO A 182 32.11 5.26 -36.91
CA PRO A 182 30.72 5.69 -36.80
C PRO A 182 29.96 4.98 -35.65
N PRO A 183 28.88 5.60 -35.12
CA PRO A 183 28.10 5.00 -34.04
C PRO A 183 27.46 3.67 -34.49
N PRO A 184 27.51 2.62 -33.65
CA PRO A 184 26.96 1.33 -34.01
C PRO A 184 25.43 1.39 -34.10
N SER A 185 24.85 0.59 -34.98
CA SER A 185 23.39 0.47 -35.14
C SER A 185 22.69 -0.18 -33.93
N ARG A 186 23.43 -0.89 -33.08
CA ARG A 186 22.97 -1.50 -31.83
C ARG A 186 24.12 -1.65 -30.85
N ILE A 187 23.85 -1.56 -29.55
CA ILE A 187 24.80 -1.90 -28.49
C ILE A 187 25.01 -3.41 -28.46
N SER A 188 26.27 -3.84 -28.60
CA SER A 188 26.61 -5.27 -28.60
C SER A 188 26.44 -5.88 -27.20
N PRO A 189 25.80 -7.06 -27.06
CA PRO A 189 25.79 -7.80 -25.78
C PRO A 189 27.19 -8.29 -25.36
N ASN A 190 28.16 -8.29 -26.28
CA ASN A 190 29.56 -8.64 -26.01
C ASN A 190 30.40 -7.46 -25.51
N LEU A 191 29.78 -6.30 -25.25
CA LEU A 191 30.47 -5.15 -24.67
C LEU A 191 31.04 -5.51 -23.29
N ARG A 192 32.32 -5.21 -23.06
CA ARG A 192 33.02 -5.62 -21.84
C ARG A 192 32.90 -4.57 -20.75
N ALA A 193 32.39 -4.96 -19.59
CA ALA A 193 32.45 -4.16 -18.37
C ALA A 193 33.91 -4.04 -17.88
N HIS A 194 34.27 -2.88 -17.32
CA HIS A 194 35.61 -2.67 -16.76
C HIS A 194 35.77 -3.48 -15.45
N PRO A 195 36.91 -4.15 -15.21
CA PRO A 195 37.12 -4.97 -14.01
C PRO A 195 36.87 -4.22 -12.69
N ASP A 196 37.22 -2.94 -12.61
CA ASP A 196 37.02 -2.14 -11.40
C ASP A 196 35.54 -1.93 -11.04
N TYR A 197 34.61 -2.09 -11.98
CA TYR A 197 33.20 -1.84 -11.72
C TYR A 197 32.57 -2.82 -10.73
N LYS A 198 33.18 -4.00 -10.53
CA LYS A 198 32.79 -4.96 -9.47
C LYS A 198 33.50 -4.71 -8.15
N ILE A 199 34.55 -3.89 -8.14
CA ILE A 199 35.44 -3.67 -6.99
C ILE A 199 35.10 -2.35 -6.31
N LEU A 200 34.88 -1.27 -7.06
CA LEU A 200 34.68 0.07 -6.52
C LEU A 200 33.24 0.54 -6.68
N SER A 201 32.63 0.95 -5.56
CA SER A 201 31.26 1.47 -5.55
C SER A 201 31.14 2.78 -6.32
N VAL A 202 29.93 3.10 -6.78
CA VAL A 202 29.69 4.24 -7.68
C VAL A 202 30.08 5.57 -7.07
N GLU A 203 29.54 5.94 -5.91
CA GLU A 203 29.70 7.27 -5.32
C GLU A 203 31.09 7.44 -4.70
N ASN A 204 31.45 6.54 -3.79
CA ASN A 204 32.64 6.71 -2.94
C ASN A 204 33.90 6.01 -3.47
N LYS A 205 33.80 5.27 -4.59
CA LYS A 205 34.91 4.49 -5.16
C LYS A 205 35.58 3.56 -4.14
N MET A 206 34.79 2.91 -3.29
CA MET A 206 35.30 2.01 -2.25
C MET A 206 34.91 0.55 -2.50
N PRO A 207 35.75 -0.41 -2.07
CA PRO A 207 35.35 -1.81 -1.92
C PRO A 207 34.14 -1.98 -1.00
N PHE A 208 33.42 -3.08 -1.18
CA PHE A 208 32.31 -3.42 -0.30
C PHE A 208 32.77 -3.55 1.16
N LYS A 209 32.13 -2.80 2.07
CA LYS A 209 32.51 -2.72 3.48
C LYS A 209 31.76 -3.69 4.40
N GLY A 210 30.78 -4.42 3.88
CA GLY A 210 29.91 -5.28 4.70
C GLY A 210 30.47 -6.68 4.97
N GLY A 211 31.75 -6.92 4.69
CA GLY A 211 32.44 -8.18 4.99
C GLY A 211 32.28 -9.26 3.91
N ARG A 212 32.54 -10.52 4.30
CA ARG A 212 32.52 -11.67 3.39
C ARG A 212 31.09 -12.03 2.96
N LEU A 213 30.95 -12.47 1.72
CA LEU A 213 29.69 -12.89 1.12
C LEU A 213 29.78 -14.38 0.79
N PHE A 214 28.64 -15.05 0.82
CA PHE A 214 28.51 -16.46 0.51
C PHE A 214 27.22 -16.68 -0.28
N HIS A 215 27.15 -17.77 -1.02
CA HIS A 215 25.92 -18.15 -1.70
C HIS A 215 24.80 -18.46 -0.68
N ARG A 216 23.63 -17.85 -0.87
CA ARG A 216 22.50 -17.99 0.04
C ARG A 216 21.26 -18.51 -0.69
N PRO A 217 20.70 -19.67 -0.30
CA PRO A 217 19.51 -20.20 -0.97
C PRO A 217 18.25 -19.40 -0.60
N LEU A 218 17.13 -19.73 -1.24
CA LEU A 218 15.82 -19.21 -0.85
C LEU A 218 15.56 -19.48 0.64
N LEU A 219 15.38 -18.41 1.42
CA LEU A 219 14.95 -18.53 2.81
C LEU A 219 13.45 -18.81 2.84
N LYS A 220 13.04 -20.01 3.26
CA LYS A 220 11.63 -20.44 3.27
C LYS A 220 10.86 -19.83 4.44
N ALA A 221 9.56 -19.58 4.28
CA ALA A 221 8.74 -18.91 5.30
C ALA A 221 8.79 -19.60 6.68
N ALA A 222 8.80 -20.93 6.71
CA ALA A 222 8.91 -21.72 7.94
C ALA A 222 10.29 -21.61 8.63
N GLN A 223 11.35 -21.23 7.92
CA GLN A 223 12.67 -20.97 8.52
C GLN A 223 12.73 -19.62 9.24
N ARG A 224 11.65 -18.83 9.18
CA ARG A 224 11.46 -17.58 9.94
C ARG A 224 10.57 -17.80 11.17
N ASP A 225 10.19 -19.03 11.47
CA ASP A 225 9.42 -19.32 12.68
C ASP A 225 10.24 -18.98 13.93
N PHE A 226 9.54 -18.76 15.03
CA PHE A 226 10.12 -18.44 16.32
C PHE A 226 9.35 -19.12 17.44
N ASP A 227 10.09 -19.54 18.44
CA ASP A 227 9.59 -19.96 19.74
C ASP A 227 9.74 -18.80 20.76
N PRO A 228 8.65 -18.20 21.28
CA PRO A 228 8.74 -17.12 22.25
C PRO A 228 9.30 -17.55 23.61
N PHE A 229 9.33 -18.84 23.93
CA PHE A 229 9.94 -19.37 25.16
C PHE A 229 11.47 -19.45 25.09
N ARG A 230 12.03 -19.47 23.88
CA ARG A 230 13.48 -19.57 23.64
C ARG A 230 14.08 -18.34 23.02
N HIS A 231 13.34 -17.64 22.17
CA HIS A 231 13.82 -16.47 21.45
C HIS A 231 13.43 -15.17 22.16
N ASN A 232 14.41 -14.30 22.32
CA ASN A 232 14.19 -12.95 22.86
C ASN A 232 13.46 -12.06 21.84
N ALA A 233 12.99 -10.89 22.30
CA ALA A 233 12.27 -9.95 21.45
C ALA A 233 13.06 -9.55 20.18
N GLN A 234 14.37 -9.34 20.28
CA GLN A 234 15.18 -8.95 19.12
C GLN A 234 15.24 -10.07 18.06
N GLN A 235 15.43 -11.33 18.45
CA GLN A 235 15.44 -12.49 17.55
C GLN A 235 14.10 -12.65 16.83
N ILE A 236 13.00 -12.52 17.57
CA ILE A 236 11.63 -12.58 17.02
C ILE A 236 11.41 -11.41 16.05
N SER A 237 11.80 -10.19 16.44
CA SER A 237 11.67 -9.00 15.60
C SER A 237 12.39 -9.17 14.26
N ARG A 238 13.65 -9.64 14.25
CA ARG A 238 14.41 -9.90 13.01
C ARG A 238 13.70 -10.91 12.11
N ARG A 239 13.17 -12.00 12.67
CA ARG A 239 12.45 -13.05 11.95
C ARG A 239 11.17 -12.55 11.27
N ILE A 240 10.39 -11.73 11.98
CA ILE A 240 9.17 -11.14 11.41
C ILE A 240 9.54 -10.09 10.34
N ARG A 241 10.45 -9.16 10.67
CA ARG A 241 10.83 -8.03 9.79
C ARG A 241 11.53 -8.45 8.51
N CYS A 242 12.31 -9.54 8.51
CA CYS A 242 12.97 -10.05 7.30
C CYS A 242 11.95 -10.63 6.30
N GLY A 243 10.79 -11.09 6.78
CA GLY A 243 9.67 -11.54 5.97
C GLY A 243 8.66 -10.45 5.59
N ASP A 244 8.84 -9.20 6.02
CA ASP A 244 7.85 -8.13 5.86
C ASP A 244 8.20 -7.24 4.66
N SER A 245 7.45 -7.22 3.55
CA SER A 245 6.01 -7.53 3.49
C SER A 245 5.63 -8.88 2.89
N GLN A 246 6.58 -9.62 2.32
CA GLN A 246 6.41 -10.99 1.84
C GLN A 246 7.69 -11.81 2.13
N PRO A 247 7.61 -13.11 2.43
CA PRO A 247 6.39 -13.91 2.49
C PRO A 247 5.62 -13.83 3.82
N GLY A 248 6.15 -13.12 4.83
CA GLY A 248 5.75 -13.19 6.24
C GLY A 248 6.50 -14.29 7.00
N ALA A 249 6.52 -14.18 8.33
CA ALA A 249 7.00 -15.26 9.20
C ALA A 249 5.86 -16.25 9.44
N LEU A 250 6.02 -17.51 9.02
CA LEU A 250 5.00 -18.54 9.24
C LEU A 250 5.18 -19.11 10.65
N SER A 251 4.22 -18.88 11.54
CA SER A 251 4.33 -19.29 12.95
C SER A 251 3.02 -19.84 13.51
N LYS A 252 3.13 -20.63 14.57
CA LYS A 252 2.02 -21.22 15.35
C LYS A 252 1.82 -20.56 16.71
N VAL A 253 2.38 -19.37 16.94
CA VAL A 253 2.28 -18.68 18.25
C VAL A 253 0.84 -18.50 18.76
N PHE A 254 -0.14 -18.46 17.85
CA PHE A 254 -1.58 -18.37 18.15
C PHE A 254 -2.32 -19.72 18.06
N GLY A 255 -1.61 -20.84 18.23
CA GLY A 255 -2.16 -22.20 18.15
C GLY A 255 -2.30 -22.77 16.74
N GLN A 256 -2.61 -21.93 15.75
CA GLN A 256 -2.66 -22.31 14.33
C GLN A 256 -1.61 -21.57 13.48
N SER A 257 -1.23 -22.18 12.34
CA SER A 257 -0.24 -21.60 11.43
C SER A 257 -0.76 -20.36 10.71
N LEU A 258 -0.14 -19.22 11.00
CA LEU A 258 -0.42 -17.92 10.39
C LEU A 258 0.86 -17.28 9.87
N TYR A 259 0.76 -16.50 8.80
CA TYR A 259 1.81 -15.56 8.42
C TYR A 259 1.68 -14.31 9.29
N ILE A 260 2.77 -13.94 9.96
CA ILE A 260 2.87 -12.82 10.89
C ILE A 260 3.68 -11.68 10.26
N TYR A 261 3.25 -10.45 10.51
CA TYR A 261 3.89 -9.21 10.07
C TYR A 261 3.93 -8.18 11.22
N GLY A 262 4.78 -7.18 11.07
CA GLY A 262 5.17 -6.32 12.20
C GLY A 262 6.45 -6.84 12.87
N GLY A 263 6.45 -6.99 14.18
CA GLY A 263 7.67 -7.32 14.94
C GLY A 263 8.31 -6.09 15.57
N ILE A 264 7.48 -5.16 16.08
CA ILE A 264 7.94 -3.98 16.81
C ILE A 264 8.18 -4.39 18.25
N ILE A 265 9.37 -4.10 18.78
CA ILE A 265 9.72 -4.42 20.15
C ILE A 265 8.99 -3.46 21.08
N GLU A 266 8.34 -4.01 22.09
CA GLU A 266 7.84 -3.29 23.25
C GLU A 266 8.94 -3.23 24.31
N ASP A 267 9.48 -2.04 24.54
CA ASP A 267 10.60 -1.79 25.45
C ASP A 267 10.27 -0.66 26.44
N SER A 268 9.01 -0.59 26.92
CA SER A 268 8.60 0.35 27.98
C SER A 268 9.04 -0.08 29.38
N VAL A 269 10.15 -0.80 29.52
CA VAL A 269 10.70 -1.23 30.80
C VAL A 269 11.17 0.02 31.58
N GLY A 270 10.29 0.58 32.42
CA GLY A 270 10.54 1.78 33.22
C GLY A 270 9.61 2.98 32.99
N GLY A 271 8.60 2.88 32.10
CA GLY A 271 7.54 3.89 32.00
C GLY A 271 6.55 3.86 33.18
N PRO A 272 5.64 4.85 33.32
CA PRO A 272 4.61 4.85 34.36
C PRO A 272 3.69 3.61 34.34
N ASN A 273 3.66 2.91 33.19
CA ASN A 273 3.18 1.54 33.04
C ASN A 273 4.36 0.67 32.57
N PRO A 274 5.14 0.04 33.47
CA PRO A 274 6.30 -0.74 33.08
C PRO A 274 5.86 -1.87 32.14
N GLY A 275 6.43 -1.91 30.94
CA GLY A 275 6.24 -2.98 29.95
C GLY A 275 7.05 -4.24 30.25
N SER A 276 7.43 -4.46 31.51
CA SER A 276 7.46 -5.85 31.95
C SER A 276 6.01 -6.29 32.02
N VAL A 277 5.71 -7.50 31.55
CA VAL A 277 4.52 -8.19 32.04
C VAL A 277 5.05 -9.21 33.04
N PRO A 278 5.51 -8.80 34.25
CA PRO A 278 6.12 -9.74 35.16
C PRO A 278 5.09 -10.83 35.44
N GLY A 279 5.43 -12.07 35.07
CA GLY A 279 4.59 -13.24 35.29
C GLY A 279 3.72 -13.70 34.11
N ALA A 280 3.67 -13.00 32.97
CA ALA A 280 3.05 -13.57 31.77
C ALA A 280 3.96 -14.63 31.14
N ALA A 281 3.40 -15.80 30.84
CA ALA A 281 4.13 -16.84 30.12
C ALA A 281 4.46 -16.36 28.69
N PRO A 282 5.68 -16.59 28.18
CA PRO A 282 6.02 -16.24 26.80
C PRO A 282 5.02 -16.79 25.77
N GLY A 283 4.76 -16.01 24.72
CA GLY A 283 3.76 -16.34 23.70
C GLY A 283 2.32 -15.95 24.08
N THR A 284 2.05 -15.60 25.33
CA THR A 284 0.74 -15.09 25.76
C THR A 284 0.48 -13.71 25.16
N ILE A 285 -0.74 -13.46 24.67
CA ILE A 285 -1.18 -12.12 24.28
C ILE A 285 -1.39 -11.30 25.54
N VAL A 286 -0.60 -10.24 25.69
CA VAL A 286 -0.59 -9.38 26.88
C VAL A 286 -1.27 -8.05 26.66
N ALA A 287 -1.44 -7.64 25.40
CA ALA A 287 -2.12 -6.38 25.08
C ALA A 287 -2.67 -6.34 23.65
N THR A 288 -3.62 -5.42 23.44
CA THR A 288 -4.08 -4.96 22.12
C THR A 288 -3.96 -3.44 22.04
N ARG A 289 -3.64 -2.93 20.86
CA ARG A 289 -3.61 -1.48 20.59
C ARG A 289 -3.81 -1.27 19.11
N ASN A 290 -4.78 -0.45 18.72
CA ASN A 290 -5.08 -0.09 17.33
C ASN A 290 -5.02 -1.30 16.38
N GLU A 291 -5.79 -2.33 16.72
CA GLU A 291 -5.86 -3.60 15.99
C GLU A 291 -4.58 -4.46 15.92
N ALA A 292 -3.49 -4.06 16.58
CA ALA A 292 -2.31 -4.89 16.82
C ALA A 292 -2.43 -5.69 18.13
N VAL A 293 -1.69 -6.79 18.23
CA VAL A 293 -1.55 -7.58 19.46
C VAL A 293 -0.09 -7.62 19.92
N CYS A 294 0.14 -7.55 21.22
CA CYS A 294 1.46 -7.72 21.83
C CYS A 294 1.55 -9.10 22.48
N ILE A 295 2.62 -9.85 22.20
CA ILE A 295 2.93 -11.11 22.89
C ILE A 295 4.15 -10.98 23.80
N ALA A 296 4.14 -11.66 24.94
CA ALA A 296 5.29 -11.72 25.84
C ALA A 296 6.43 -12.58 25.26
N THR A 297 7.69 -12.22 25.57
CA THR A 297 8.89 -12.95 25.15
C THR A 297 9.72 -13.44 26.35
N CYS A 298 10.62 -14.40 26.15
CA CYS A 298 11.38 -15.03 27.23
C CYS A 298 12.29 -14.08 28.03
N ASP A 299 12.66 -12.94 27.45
CA ASP A 299 13.47 -11.89 28.06
C ASP A 299 12.65 -10.81 28.80
N GLY A 300 11.35 -11.06 29.03
CA GLY A 300 10.46 -10.18 29.79
C GLY A 300 10.00 -8.93 29.04
N ARG A 301 10.22 -8.89 27.72
CA ARG A 301 9.75 -7.84 26.81
C ARG A 301 8.49 -8.27 26.06
N GLY A 302 7.99 -7.42 25.19
CA GLY A 302 6.89 -7.74 24.27
C GLY A 302 7.25 -7.57 22.80
N ILE A 303 6.48 -8.23 21.93
CA ILE A 303 6.52 -8.03 20.49
C ILE A 303 5.12 -7.70 19.98
N TRP A 304 4.98 -6.53 19.35
CA TRP A 304 3.79 -6.13 18.63
C TRP A 304 3.74 -6.77 17.24
N ILE A 305 2.68 -7.51 17.02
CA ILE A 305 2.26 -8.07 15.74
C ILE A 305 1.10 -7.21 15.24
N THR A 306 1.33 -6.51 14.14
CA THR A 306 0.35 -5.55 13.61
C THR A 306 -0.63 -6.21 12.66
N HIS A 307 -0.18 -7.23 11.92
CA HIS A 307 -0.99 -7.89 10.90
C HIS A 307 -0.75 -9.40 10.85
N VAL A 308 -1.79 -10.12 10.42
CA VAL A 308 -1.75 -11.57 10.16
C VAL A 308 -2.33 -11.89 8.78
N ARG A 309 -1.95 -13.06 8.25
CA ARG A 309 -2.57 -13.64 7.04
C ARG A 309 -2.70 -15.15 7.20
N ARG A 310 -3.87 -15.69 6.85
CA ARG A 310 -4.12 -17.14 6.83
C ARG A 310 -3.27 -17.82 5.76
N GLN A 311 -2.88 -19.06 6.03
CA GLN A 311 -2.25 -19.89 5.01
C GLN A 311 -3.25 -20.23 3.90
N LYS A 312 -2.80 -20.15 2.64
CA LYS A 312 -3.60 -20.60 1.49
C LYS A 312 -3.66 -22.12 1.48
N ARG A 313 -4.88 -22.68 1.47
CA ARG A 313 -5.14 -24.12 1.29
C ARG A 313 -5.31 -24.46 -0.18
N ALA A 314 -5.26 -25.75 -0.53
CA ALA A 314 -5.44 -26.22 -1.90
C ALA A 314 -6.80 -25.82 -2.50
N GLN A 315 -7.85 -25.76 -1.67
CA GLN A 315 -9.20 -25.37 -2.09
C GLN A 315 -9.39 -23.85 -2.19
N ASP A 316 -8.44 -23.04 -1.68
CA ASP A 316 -8.54 -21.59 -1.76
C ASP A 316 -8.09 -21.12 -3.16
N ASN A 317 -8.94 -20.38 -3.86
CA ASN A 317 -8.64 -19.92 -5.23
C ASN A 317 -7.45 -18.93 -5.28
N ALA A 318 -7.25 -18.14 -4.21
CA ALA A 318 -6.21 -17.12 -4.15
C ALA A 318 -5.69 -16.93 -2.71
N LEU A 319 -4.67 -16.08 -2.54
CA LEU A 319 -4.14 -15.78 -1.19
C LEU A 319 -5.19 -15.07 -0.34
N TRP A 320 -5.18 -15.29 0.98
CA TRP A 320 -5.99 -14.51 1.92
C TRP A 320 -5.46 -13.07 2.07
N PRO A 321 -6.33 -12.08 2.34
CA PRO A 321 -5.89 -10.73 2.64
C PRO A 321 -4.98 -10.71 3.87
N LYS A 322 -4.03 -9.79 3.89
CA LYS A 322 -3.27 -9.48 5.10
C LYS A 322 -4.07 -8.44 5.88
N VAL A 323 -4.55 -8.80 7.06
CA VAL A 323 -5.46 -7.99 7.88
C VAL A 323 -4.81 -7.60 9.19
N PRO A 324 -5.30 -6.55 9.88
CA PRO A 324 -4.87 -6.25 11.24
C PRO A 324 -5.00 -7.46 12.16
N ALA A 325 -4.10 -7.57 13.14
CA ALA A 325 -3.96 -8.78 13.96
C ALA A 325 -5.21 -9.10 14.78
N VAL A 326 -5.76 -8.11 15.49
CA VAL A 326 -7.00 -8.25 16.29
C VAL A 326 -8.14 -8.74 15.40
N HIS A 327 -8.43 -8.03 14.31
CA HIS A 327 -9.42 -8.43 13.31
C HIS A 327 -9.25 -9.90 12.86
N GLY A 328 -8.05 -10.28 12.42
CA GLY A 328 -7.79 -11.64 11.93
C GLY A 328 -7.96 -12.72 13.00
N LEU A 329 -7.54 -12.44 14.25
CA LEU A 329 -7.66 -13.37 15.38
C LEU A 329 -9.11 -13.51 15.87
N LEU A 330 -9.90 -12.44 15.84
CA LEU A 330 -11.35 -12.47 16.10
C LEU A 330 -12.08 -13.32 15.05
N GLU A 331 -11.78 -13.11 13.77
CA GLU A 331 -12.40 -13.87 12.67
C GLU A 331 -12.10 -15.37 12.75
N LEU A 332 -10.96 -15.72 13.34
CA LEU A 332 -10.54 -17.11 13.57
C LEU A 332 -11.05 -17.71 14.89
N GLY A 333 -11.72 -16.92 15.74
CA GLY A 333 -12.15 -17.37 17.07
C GLY A 333 -11.01 -17.61 18.06
N ILE A 334 -9.80 -17.11 17.76
CA ILE A 334 -8.63 -17.21 18.65
C ILE A 334 -8.75 -16.20 19.80
N MET A 335 -9.33 -15.04 19.50
CA MET A 335 -9.72 -14.04 20.49
C MET A 335 -11.23 -13.78 20.40
N ASN A 336 -11.79 -13.20 21.45
CA ASN A 336 -13.14 -12.64 21.45
C ASN A 336 -13.14 -11.16 21.84
N ALA A 337 -14.26 -10.47 21.59
CA ALA A 337 -14.38 -9.03 21.83
C ALA A 337 -14.18 -8.64 23.31
N THR A 338 -14.49 -9.54 24.26
CA THR A 338 -14.26 -9.29 25.69
C THR A 338 -12.77 -9.29 26.01
N GLN A 339 -12.01 -10.25 25.48
CA GLN A 339 -10.55 -10.29 25.63
C GLN A 339 -9.88 -9.06 25.02
N VAL A 340 -10.32 -8.62 23.83
CA VAL A 340 -9.78 -7.41 23.20
C VAL A 340 -10.00 -6.19 24.10
N ARG A 341 -11.20 -6.00 24.67
CA ARG A 341 -11.45 -4.89 25.61
C ARG A 341 -10.61 -5.00 26.89
N GLN A 342 -10.42 -6.20 27.42
CA GLN A 342 -9.64 -6.42 28.65
C GLN A 342 -8.13 -6.20 28.45
N LEU A 343 -7.63 -6.48 27.25
CA LEU A 343 -6.22 -6.36 26.88
C LEU A 343 -5.90 -5.01 26.24
N GLN A 344 -6.88 -4.13 26.05
CA GLN A 344 -6.67 -2.84 25.42
C GLN A 344 -5.66 -2.00 26.22
N TRP A 345 -4.57 -1.61 25.55
CA TRP A 345 -3.50 -0.83 26.12
C TRP A 345 -3.40 0.51 25.40
N ASP A 346 -3.96 1.54 26.02
CA ASP A 346 -3.98 2.88 25.45
C ASP A 346 -2.63 3.59 25.59
N LEU A 347 -2.35 4.48 24.64
CA LEU A 347 -1.26 5.45 24.74
C LEU A 347 -1.69 6.64 25.61
N PRO A 348 -0.74 7.44 26.12
CA PRO A 348 -1.07 8.71 26.77
C PRO A 348 -1.93 9.60 25.86
N ASN A 349 -2.93 10.25 26.46
CA ASN A 349 -3.89 11.12 25.75
C ASN A 349 -3.28 12.44 25.23
N ASP A 350 -1.97 12.65 25.41
CA ASP A 350 -1.25 13.85 24.94
C ASP A 350 -0.72 13.70 23.50
N TRP A 351 -0.93 12.54 22.88
CA TRP A 351 -0.49 12.23 21.52
C TRP A 351 1.01 12.37 21.30
N ALA A 352 1.82 12.50 22.35
CA ALA A 352 3.26 12.63 22.22
C ALA A 352 3.87 11.33 21.69
N LYS A 353 4.97 11.44 20.96
CA LYS A 353 5.74 10.27 20.58
C LYS A 353 6.30 9.61 21.83
N SER A 354 6.11 8.29 21.96
CA SER A 354 6.68 7.52 23.06
C SER A 354 8.21 7.69 23.09
N PRO A 355 8.81 7.97 24.26
CA PRO A 355 10.27 8.01 24.41
C PRO A 355 10.89 6.61 24.36
N TYR A 356 10.09 5.55 24.48
CA TYR A 356 10.51 4.16 24.41
C TYR A 356 9.97 3.47 23.14
N PRO A 357 10.69 2.49 22.57
CA PRO A 357 10.17 1.64 21.50
C PRO A 357 8.84 0.97 21.89
N THR A 358 7.79 1.27 21.14
CA THR A 358 6.44 0.70 21.30
C THR A 358 5.70 0.78 19.97
N PHE A 359 4.57 0.08 19.84
CA PHE A 359 3.67 0.30 18.71
C PHE A 359 2.87 1.59 18.92
N GLN A 360 3.18 2.61 18.11
CA GLN A 360 2.46 3.87 18.03
C GLN A 360 2.42 4.27 16.56
N GLU A 361 1.23 4.26 15.99
CA GLU A 361 1.01 4.62 14.58
C GLU A 361 0.75 6.11 14.39
N VAL A 362 0.19 6.84 15.37
CA VAL A 362 -0.14 8.27 15.29
C VAL A 362 0.48 9.02 16.46
N TRP A 363 1.09 10.18 16.17
CA TRP A 363 1.60 11.09 17.20
C TRP A 363 1.68 12.53 16.68
N VAL A 364 1.71 13.49 17.62
CA VAL A 364 1.81 14.92 17.36
C VAL A 364 3.05 15.47 18.03
N GLU A 365 3.88 16.18 17.27
CA GLU A 365 4.99 16.95 17.81
C GLU A 365 4.72 18.44 17.62
N PHE A 366 4.80 19.22 18.69
CA PHE A 366 4.65 20.66 18.61
C PHE A 366 6.00 21.36 18.56
N ALA A 367 6.12 22.37 17.70
CA ALA A 367 7.29 23.26 17.66
C ALA A 367 6.87 24.72 17.94
N ASP A 368 7.62 25.39 18.79
CA ASP A 368 7.47 26.82 19.07
C ASP A 368 8.50 27.63 18.25
N TYR A 369 8.05 28.74 17.66
CA TYR A 369 8.88 29.63 16.86
C TYR A 369 9.00 31.05 17.43
N GLY A 370 8.57 31.27 18.68
CA GLY A 370 8.49 32.56 19.33
C GLY A 370 7.24 33.35 18.95
N GLU A 371 6.98 34.46 19.67
CA GLU A 371 5.88 35.39 19.39
C GLU A 371 4.49 34.72 19.29
N ASN A 372 4.21 33.71 20.12
CA ASN A 372 2.97 32.94 20.09
C ASN A 372 2.71 32.26 18.72
N LYS A 373 3.78 31.81 18.02
CA LYS A 373 3.68 31.08 16.75
C LYS A 373 4.09 29.63 16.96
N ARG A 374 3.10 28.74 17.09
CA ARG A 374 3.29 27.30 17.26
C ARG A 374 2.90 26.55 15.98
N ALA A 375 3.54 25.42 15.70
CA ALA A 375 3.09 24.49 14.67
C ALA A 375 2.95 23.08 15.24
N ALA A 376 2.01 22.30 14.71
CA ALA A 376 1.81 20.90 15.03
C ALA A 376 2.25 20.02 13.86
N TYR A 377 3.15 19.08 14.11
CA TYR A 377 3.60 18.07 13.16
C TYR A 377 2.87 16.77 13.47
N LEU A 378 1.93 16.39 12.62
CA LEU A 378 1.10 15.21 12.76
C LEU A 378 1.70 14.05 11.96
N TYR A 379 2.12 13.02 12.66
CA TYR A 379 2.69 11.81 12.09
C TYR A 379 1.65 10.68 12.14
N PHE A 380 1.59 9.90 11.06
CA PHE A 380 0.75 8.72 10.94
C PHE A 380 1.48 7.67 10.08
N ASP A 381 1.98 6.59 10.68
CA ASP A 381 2.73 5.52 10.01
C ASP A 381 1.86 4.28 9.83
N PHE A 382 0.80 4.43 9.03
CA PHE A 382 -0.10 3.34 8.72
C PHE A 382 0.60 2.31 7.81
N TYR A 383 0.39 1.04 8.11
CA TYR A 383 1.08 -0.06 7.45
C TYR A 383 0.83 -0.07 5.93
N ASN A 384 1.89 0.01 5.13
CA ASN A 384 1.86 0.22 3.67
C ASN A 384 1.11 1.49 3.21
N GLY A 385 0.93 2.49 4.07
CA GLY A 385 0.19 3.72 3.76
C GLY A 385 -1.30 3.52 3.51
N ALA A 386 -1.85 2.32 3.76
CA ALA A 386 -3.26 2.03 3.61
C ALA A 386 -4.02 2.56 4.83
N MET A 387 -5.04 3.39 4.61
CA MET A 387 -5.78 4.07 5.67
C MET A 387 -7.11 3.36 5.93
N ALA A 388 -7.17 2.53 6.97
CA ALA A 388 -8.41 1.86 7.36
C ALA A 388 -9.40 2.85 8.00
N THR A 389 -10.69 2.50 8.02
CA THR A 389 -11.76 3.35 8.57
C THR A 389 -11.46 3.80 10.01
N ASN A 390 -11.06 2.87 10.88
CA ASN A 390 -10.69 3.16 12.27
C ASN A 390 -9.41 4.00 12.40
N GLN A 391 -8.42 3.80 11.53
CA GLN A 391 -7.20 4.63 11.48
C GLN A 391 -7.52 6.06 11.05
N CYS A 392 -8.46 6.25 10.12
CA CYS A 392 -8.95 7.57 9.75
C CYS A 392 -9.68 8.24 10.93
N SER A 393 -10.48 7.50 11.69
CA SER A 393 -11.07 8.01 12.94
C SER A 393 -10.01 8.43 13.95
N HIS A 394 -9.01 7.57 14.18
CA HIS A 394 -7.90 7.86 15.08
C HIS A 394 -7.09 9.08 14.64
N LEU A 395 -6.94 9.30 13.33
CA LEU A 395 -6.32 10.50 12.78
C LEU A 395 -7.16 11.77 13.03
N ILE A 396 -8.49 11.66 12.94
CA ILE A 396 -9.42 12.75 13.25
C ILE A 396 -9.36 13.11 14.74
N ASP A 397 -9.31 12.12 15.64
CA ASP A 397 -9.13 12.36 17.07
C ASP A 397 -7.83 13.14 17.35
N ALA A 398 -6.76 12.86 16.61
CA ALA A 398 -5.50 13.62 16.69
C ALA A 398 -5.65 15.06 16.16
N MET A 399 -6.42 15.25 15.09
CA MET A 399 -6.71 16.57 14.53
C MET A 399 -7.59 17.41 15.46
N ASP A 400 -8.57 16.80 16.12
CA ASP A 400 -9.39 17.42 17.17
C ASP A 400 -8.53 17.81 18.37
N TYR A 401 -7.62 16.93 18.78
CA TYR A 401 -6.66 17.25 19.83
C TYR A 401 -5.80 18.47 19.46
N ILE A 402 -5.30 18.54 18.22
CA ILE A 402 -4.56 19.71 17.72
C ILE A 402 -5.43 20.97 17.79
N LEU A 403 -6.68 20.93 17.32
CA LEU A 403 -7.59 22.08 17.41
C LEU A 403 -7.82 22.51 18.87
N SER A 404 -8.00 21.56 19.79
CA SER A 404 -8.18 21.83 21.22
C SER A 404 -6.95 22.50 21.86
N CYS A 405 -5.76 22.21 21.33
CA CYS A 405 -4.50 22.82 21.77
C CYS A 405 -4.28 24.24 21.24
N SER A 406 -5.05 24.70 20.26
CA SER A 406 -4.96 26.04 19.70
C SER A 406 -5.81 27.01 20.53
N THR A 407 -5.16 27.87 21.31
CA THR A 407 -5.84 28.86 22.18
C THR A 407 -5.50 30.28 21.76
N ALA A 408 -6.26 31.28 22.23
CA ALA A 408 -5.94 32.69 21.95
C ALA A 408 -4.53 33.09 22.44
N LYS A 409 -4.05 32.48 23.54
CA LYS A 409 -2.70 32.73 24.10
C LYS A 409 -1.62 31.96 23.35
N ASN A 410 -1.90 30.70 22.98
CA ASN A 410 -0.97 29.81 22.28
C ASN A 410 -1.61 29.30 20.98
N PRO A 411 -1.79 30.15 19.95
CA PRO A 411 -2.42 29.75 18.72
C PRO A 411 -1.50 28.88 17.89
N ILE A 412 -2.04 27.78 17.38
CA ILE A 412 -1.38 26.99 16.34
C ILE A 412 -1.54 27.74 15.04
N LYS A 413 -0.43 27.95 14.32
CA LYS A 413 -0.37 28.68 13.05
C LYS A 413 -0.26 27.74 11.85
N ALA A 414 0.22 26.52 12.08
CA ALA A 414 0.30 25.51 11.03
C ALA A 414 0.16 24.09 11.56
N VAL A 415 -0.43 23.23 10.73
CA VAL A 415 -0.47 21.77 10.89
C VAL A 415 0.25 21.14 9.70
N ILE A 416 1.19 20.26 9.99
CA ILE A 416 2.04 19.61 9.00
C ILE A 416 1.78 18.11 9.05
N LEU A 417 1.23 17.55 7.97
CA LEU A 417 1.08 16.11 7.79
C LEU A 417 2.43 15.51 7.42
N MET A 418 3.07 14.82 8.36
CA MET A 418 4.40 14.23 8.20
C MET A 418 4.36 12.75 7.81
N ALA A 419 3.22 12.09 8.05
CA ALA A 419 2.98 10.67 7.76
C ALA A 419 4.14 9.76 8.23
N GLY A 420 4.32 8.61 7.60
CA GLY A 420 5.35 7.64 7.95
C GLY A 420 6.19 7.21 6.74
N SER A 421 6.43 5.90 6.65
CA SER A 421 7.17 5.24 5.57
C SER A 421 6.58 5.49 4.17
N TYR A 422 5.25 5.55 4.11
CA TYR A 422 4.48 6.13 3.01
C TYR A 422 3.88 7.45 3.48
N PHE A 423 3.56 8.32 2.52
CA PHE A 423 2.64 9.41 2.84
C PHE A 423 1.23 8.86 3.02
N SER A 424 0.65 8.29 1.96
CA SER A 424 -0.61 7.54 2.00
C SER A 424 -0.87 6.88 0.64
N ASN A 425 -1.56 5.75 0.62
CA ASN A 425 -2.06 5.07 -0.58
C ASN A 425 -3.60 5.07 -0.65
N GLY A 426 -4.28 5.85 0.20
CA GLY A 426 -5.74 5.93 0.27
C GLY A 426 -6.36 4.75 1.04
N ILE A 427 -7.55 4.33 0.60
CA ILE A 427 -8.38 3.30 1.27
C ILE A 427 -7.64 1.97 1.53
N ALA A 428 -7.98 1.30 2.63
CA ALA A 428 -7.38 0.04 3.03
C ALA A 428 -7.99 -1.16 2.32
N LEU A 429 -7.60 -1.37 1.05
CA LEU A 429 -8.13 -2.45 0.20
C LEU A 429 -8.09 -3.85 0.83
N ASN A 430 -7.09 -4.15 1.66
CA ASN A 430 -7.01 -5.44 2.36
C ASN A 430 -8.09 -5.60 3.44
N VAL A 431 -8.40 -4.54 4.18
CA VAL A 431 -9.46 -4.53 5.21
C VAL A 431 -10.81 -4.63 4.52
N ILE A 432 -11.02 -3.84 3.47
CA ILE A 432 -12.21 -3.88 2.62
C ILE A 432 -12.46 -5.29 2.06
N GLU A 433 -11.44 -5.91 1.47
CA GLU A 433 -11.56 -7.24 0.85
C GLU A 433 -11.78 -8.37 1.88
N ALA A 434 -11.36 -8.17 3.13
CA ALA A 434 -11.61 -9.11 4.22
C ALA A 434 -12.99 -8.94 4.87
N HIS A 435 -13.62 -7.77 4.68
CA HIS A 435 -14.92 -7.50 5.26
C HIS A 435 -16.02 -8.39 4.65
N LYS A 436 -17.05 -8.74 5.44
CA LYS A 436 -18.18 -9.57 4.98
C LYS A 436 -18.99 -8.89 3.88
N ASP A 437 -19.03 -7.56 3.92
CA ASP A 437 -19.60 -6.70 2.89
C ASP A 437 -18.52 -5.68 2.45
N PRO A 438 -17.71 -6.01 1.44
CA PRO A 438 -16.66 -5.12 0.97
C PRO A 438 -17.19 -3.80 0.40
N SER A 439 -18.40 -3.75 -0.15
CA SER A 439 -18.95 -2.49 -0.69
C SER A 439 -19.25 -1.52 0.43
N SER A 440 -19.90 -1.98 1.50
CA SER A 440 -20.15 -1.17 2.69
C SER A 440 -18.88 -0.71 3.40
N GLU A 441 -17.86 -1.56 3.52
CA GLU A 441 -16.57 -1.12 4.09
C GLU A 441 -15.86 -0.13 3.16
N SER A 442 -15.96 -0.28 1.83
CA SER A 442 -15.42 0.71 0.89
C SER A 442 -16.07 2.08 1.08
N TRP A 443 -17.39 2.09 1.24
CA TRP A 443 -18.18 3.31 1.49
C TRP A 443 -17.85 3.97 2.83
N ALA A 444 -17.77 3.20 3.90
CA ALA A 444 -17.38 3.70 5.21
C ALA A 444 -15.96 4.27 5.20
N ASN A 445 -15.02 3.54 4.58
CA ASN A 445 -13.63 3.95 4.53
C ASN A 445 -13.44 5.24 3.72
N ILE A 446 -14.05 5.37 2.53
CA ILE A 446 -13.89 6.58 1.72
C ILE A 446 -14.51 7.80 2.40
N ASN A 447 -15.69 7.65 3.03
CA ASN A 447 -16.32 8.74 3.77
C ASN A 447 -15.44 9.20 4.93
N ARG A 448 -14.76 8.28 5.62
CA ARG A 448 -13.88 8.66 6.72
C ARG A 448 -12.59 9.34 6.24
N ILE A 449 -12.08 9.00 5.06
CA ILE A 449 -10.98 9.76 4.44
C ILE A 449 -11.47 11.15 4.01
N ASP A 450 -12.68 11.28 3.43
CA ASP A 450 -13.26 12.57 3.09
C ASP A 450 -13.43 13.47 4.33
N ASP A 451 -13.76 12.89 5.50
CA ASP A 451 -13.79 13.61 6.76
C ASP A 451 -12.40 14.15 7.13
N VAL A 452 -11.34 13.35 7.02
CA VAL A 452 -9.95 13.81 7.25
C VAL A 452 -9.60 14.96 6.29
N VAL A 453 -9.96 14.85 5.02
CA VAL A 453 -9.69 15.89 4.02
C VAL A 453 -10.50 17.16 4.29
N HIS A 454 -11.71 17.03 4.85
CA HIS A 454 -12.52 18.17 5.27
C HIS A 454 -11.81 19.03 6.32
N TYR A 455 -11.03 18.43 7.24
CA TYR A 455 -10.20 19.21 8.17
C TYR A 455 -9.19 20.10 7.44
N LEU A 456 -8.61 19.60 6.35
CA LEU A 456 -7.59 20.31 5.58
C LEU A 456 -8.20 21.45 4.75
N LEU A 457 -9.41 21.25 4.22
CA LEU A 457 -10.10 22.22 3.37
C LEU A 457 -10.91 23.24 4.17
N HIS A 458 -11.42 22.87 5.34
CA HIS A 458 -12.36 23.68 6.13
C HIS A 458 -11.93 23.88 7.58
N GLU A 459 -11.85 22.84 8.42
CA GLU A 459 -11.71 23.02 9.88
C GLU A 459 -10.44 23.78 10.29
N PHE A 460 -9.27 23.40 9.77
CA PHE A 460 -8.02 24.11 10.04
C PHE A 460 -8.02 25.52 9.43
N PRO A 461 -8.34 25.72 8.12
CA PRO A 461 -8.45 27.06 7.55
C PRO A 461 -9.42 27.99 8.26
N ALA A 462 -10.57 27.51 8.73
CA ALA A 462 -11.57 28.29 9.47
C ALA A 462 -11.04 28.84 10.80
N LYS A 463 -10.01 28.20 11.37
CA LYS A 463 -9.27 28.67 12.56
C LYS A 463 -8.01 29.48 12.21
N GLY A 464 -7.79 29.78 10.93
CA GLY A 464 -6.59 30.46 10.45
C GLY A 464 -5.32 29.61 10.56
N ILE A 465 -5.45 28.28 10.55
CA ILE A 465 -4.35 27.33 10.64
C ILE A 465 -3.93 26.91 9.22
N LEU A 466 -2.66 27.16 8.87
CA LEU A 466 -2.08 26.74 7.61
C LEU A 466 -1.85 25.23 7.57
N THR A 467 -2.20 24.56 6.47
CA THR A 467 -2.01 23.12 6.31
C THR A 467 -0.89 22.80 5.33
N ILE A 468 0.04 21.92 5.71
CA ILE A 468 1.20 21.57 4.88
C ILE A 468 1.32 20.04 4.82
N ALA A 469 1.47 19.47 3.63
CA ALA A 469 1.85 18.07 3.45
C ALA A 469 3.37 17.94 3.30
N GLY A 470 4.02 17.20 4.21
CA GLY A 470 5.42 16.80 4.12
C GLY A 470 5.53 15.38 3.56
N VAL A 471 5.50 15.25 2.23
CA VAL A 471 5.51 13.95 1.52
C VAL A 471 6.93 13.37 1.51
N ARG A 472 7.24 12.56 2.52
CA ARG A 472 8.55 11.91 2.71
C ARG A 472 8.64 10.50 2.13
N GLY A 473 7.49 9.84 1.97
CA GLY A 473 7.34 8.53 1.34
C GLY A 473 6.39 8.61 0.15
N ASN A 474 6.29 7.54 -0.63
CA ASN A 474 5.43 7.49 -1.82
C ASN A 474 3.97 7.78 -1.45
N ALA A 475 3.23 8.32 -2.43
CA ALA A 475 1.79 8.53 -2.32
C ALA A 475 1.06 8.00 -3.57
N ALA A 476 -0.14 7.46 -3.39
CA ALA A 476 -0.96 6.94 -4.49
C ALA A 476 -2.45 7.17 -4.24
N ALA A 477 -3.22 7.29 -5.32
CA ALA A 477 -4.67 7.45 -5.31
C ALA A 477 -5.10 8.53 -4.30
N GLY A 478 -6.00 8.19 -3.36
CA GLY A 478 -6.48 9.08 -2.30
C GLY A 478 -5.39 9.70 -1.43
N GLY A 479 -4.23 9.05 -1.32
CA GLY A 479 -3.09 9.64 -0.61
C GLY A 479 -2.44 10.83 -1.33
N CYS A 480 -2.51 10.88 -2.67
CA CYS A 480 -2.12 12.08 -3.41
C CYS A 480 -3.14 13.20 -3.20
N ALA A 481 -4.44 12.89 -3.26
CA ALA A 481 -5.52 13.85 -3.01
C ALA A 481 -5.47 14.42 -1.58
N LEU A 482 -5.20 13.58 -0.59
CA LEU A 482 -4.96 13.98 0.80
C LEU A 482 -3.81 15.00 0.90
N ALA A 483 -2.70 14.77 0.20
CA ALA A 483 -1.58 15.71 0.19
C ALA A 483 -2.00 17.05 -0.44
N THR A 484 -2.64 17.01 -1.60
CA THR A 484 -2.98 18.20 -2.39
C THR A 484 -4.10 19.03 -1.77
N ALA A 485 -4.90 18.45 -0.87
CA ALA A 485 -5.87 19.20 -0.07
C ALA A 485 -5.21 20.21 0.91
N CYS A 486 -3.94 20.01 1.28
CA CYS A 486 -3.20 21.00 2.08
C CYS A 486 -3.01 22.33 1.33
N ASP A 487 -2.65 23.41 2.02
CA ASP A 487 -2.28 24.68 1.39
C ASP A 487 -0.95 24.58 0.64
N LEU A 488 0.01 23.87 1.24
CA LEU A 488 1.34 23.61 0.66
C LEU A 488 1.66 22.10 0.63
N VAL A 489 2.29 21.65 -0.44
CA VAL A 489 2.81 20.29 -0.61
C VAL A 489 4.32 20.38 -0.81
N ILE A 490 5.06 19.79 0.12
CA ILE A 490 6.52 19.68 0.08
C ILE A 490 6.86 18.19 -0.07
N ALA A 491 7.48 17.82 -1.19
CA ALA A 491 7.86 16.44 -1.48
C ALA A 491 9.37 16.23 -1.41
N GLY A 492 9.79 15.06 -0.95
CA GLY A 492 11.17 14.60 -1.15
C GLY A 492 11.45 14.31 -2.63
N SER A 493 12.67 14.56 -3.11
CA SER A 493 13.07 14.29 -4.51
C SER A 493 12.91 12.83 -4.95
N ASP A 494 12.88 11.93 -3.97
CA ASP A 494 12.93 10.48 -4.16
C ASP A 494 11.56 9.81 -4.15
N VAL A 495 10.50 10.55 -3.82
CA VAL A 495 9.15 9.97 -3.73
C VAL A 495 8.57 9.72 -5.12
N VAL A 496 7.69 8.73 -5.21
CA VAL A 496 6.88 8.45 -6.42
C VAL A 496 5.43 8.79 -6.09
N LEU A 497 4.78 9.53 -6.99
CA LEU A 497 3.38 9.91 -6.89
C LEU A 497 2.57 9.17 -7.95
N ASN A 498 1.46 8.55 -7.57
CA ASN A 498 0.49 7.94 -8.49
C ASN A 498 -0.88 8.62 -8.29
N PRO A 499 -1.10 9.82 -8.85
CA PRO A 499 -2.30 10.64 -8.58
C PRO A 499 -3.52 10.19 -9.39
N ALA A 500 -3.80 8.89 -9.43
CA ALA A 500 -4.89 8.30 -10.21
C ALA A 500 -5.55 7.11 -9.49
N TYR A 501 -6.83 6.89 -9.80
CA TYR A 501 -7.69 5.87 -9.20
C TYR A 501 -8.16 4.84 -10.22
N ARG A 502 -8.25 5.25 -11.48
CA ARG A 502 -8.90 4.52 -12.55
C ARG A 502 -8.31 3.13 -12.78
N GLY A 503 -7.00 2.94 -12.55
CA GLY A 503 -6.33 1.64 -12.66
C GLY A 503 -6.83 0.57 -11.67
N ILE A 504 -7.37 0.97 -10.52
CA ILE A 504 -8.03 0.05 -9.56
C ILE A 504 -9.56 0.02 -9.73
N GLY A 505 -10.08 0.68 -10.77
CA GLY A 505 -11.52 0.72 -11.07
C GLY A 505 -12.33 1.72 -10.25
N LEU A 506 -11.67 2.75 -9.71
CA LEU A 506 -12.33 3.79 -8.93
C LEU A 506 -12.30 5.14 -9.66
N TYR A 507 -13.34 5.93 -9.46
CA TYR A 507 -13.38 7.35 -9.82
C TYR A 507 -12.45 8.18 -8.92
N GLY A 508 -12.46 7.91 -7.61
CA GLY A 508 -11.75 8.65 -6.56
C GLY A 508 -12.63 9.66 -5.83
N SER A 509 -12.38 9.86 -4.53
CA SER A 509 -13.06 10.88 -3.70
C SER A 509 -12.00 11.83 -3.15
N GLU A 510 -12.06 12.26 -1.89
CA GLU A 510 -11.03 13.08 -1.25
C GLU A 510 -10.92 14.50 -1.82
N TYR A 511 -12.00 15.03 -2.40
CA TYR A 511 -12.09 16.37 -2.98
C TYR A 511 -11.01 16.61 -4.06
N HIS A 512 -10.62 15.56 -4.79
CA HIS A 512 -9.63 15.66 -5.85
C HIS A 512 -10.12 16.57 -6.98
N SER A 513 -11.44 16.61 -7.23
CA SER A 513 -12.05 17.47 -8.26
C SER A 513 -11.83 18.96 -7.98
N ILE A 514 -11.77 19.36 -6.71
CA ILE A 514 -11.43 20.71 -6.27
C ILE A 514 -9.90 20.88 -6.24
N SER A 515 -9.20 20.02 -5.49
CA SER A 515 -7.79 20.27 -5.15
C SER A 515 -6.85 20.12 -6.35
N TYR A 516 -7.06 19.14 -7.24
CA TYR A 516 -6.24 19.00 -8.44
C TYR A 516 -6.51 20.15 -9.40
N SER A 517 -7.78 20.42 -9.72
CA SER A 517 -8.17 21.50 -10.63
C SER A 517 -7.71 22.87 -10.13
N GLY A 518 -7.83 23.15 -8.83
CA GLY A 518 -7.39 24.40 -8.23
C GLY A 518 -5.87 24.59 -8.21
N ARG A 519 -5.10 23.49 -8.27
CA ARG A 519 -3.63 23.50 -8.27
C ARG A 519 -3.03 23.53 -9.66
N CYS A 520 -3.36 22.55 -10.50
CA CYS A 520 -2.76 22.36 -11.83
C CYS A 520 -3.67 22.74 -13.00
N GLY A 521 -4.90 23.18 -12.73
CA GLY A 521 -5.91 23.43 -13.75
C GLY A 521 -6.63 22.15 -14.19
N LYS A 522 -7.83 22.32 -14.75
CA LYS A 522 -8.74 21.21 -15.11
C LYS A 522 -8.12 20.24 -16.13
N ASP A 523 -7.42 20.77 -17.13
CA ASP A 523 -6.86 19.95 -18.22
C ASP A 523 -5.75 19.02 -17.70
N LYS A 524 -4.81 19.56 -16.92
CA LYS A 524 -3.75 18.76 -16.31
C LYS A 524 -4.28 17.81 -15.23
N ALA A 525 -5.27 18.22 -14.45
CA ALA A 525 -5.95 17.33 -13.51
C ALA A 525 -6.57 16.12 -14.23
N THR A 526 -7.25 16.37 -15.36
CA THR A 526 -7.85 15.31 -16.19
C THR A 526 -6.78 14.41 -16.81
N GLU A 527 -5.69 14.97 -17.32
CA GLU A 527 -4.57 14.24 -17.92
C GLU A 527 -3.92 13.27 -16.92
N ILE A 528 -3.61 13.71 -15.70
CA ILE A 528 -2.98 12.84 -14.69
C ILE A 528 -3.92 11.75 -14.18
N LEU A 529 -5.21 12.05 -14.03
CA LEU A 529 -6.23 11.07 -13.63
C LEU A 529 -6.44 9.98 -14.71
N ARG A 530 -6.31 10.34 -15.98
CA ARG A 530 -6.51 9.42 -17.13
C ARG A 530 -5.26 8.66 -17.54
N SER A 531 -4.09 9.27 -17.50
CA SER A 531 -2.85 8.60 -17.91
C SER A 531 -2.47 7.43 -17.01
N MET A 532 -2.79 7.52 -15.70
CA MET A 532 -2.52 6.48 -14.70
C MET A 532 -1.04 6.02 -14.69
N THR A 533 -0.13 6.93 -15.01
CA THR A 533 1.32 6.72 -14.95
C THR A 533 1.89 7.34 -13.68
N PRO A 534 2.98 6.78 -13.12
CA PRO A 534 3.66 7.43 -12.01
C PRO A 534 4.25 8.76 -12.48
N ILE A 535 4.22 9.78 -11.62
CA ILE A 535 4.88 11.06 -11.86
C ILE A 535 5.96 11.33 -10.82
N SER A 536 7.01 12.03 -11.23
CA SER A 536 8.07 12.45 -10.32
C SER A 536 7.65 13.68 -9.51
N PRO A 537 8.29 13.96 -8.36
CA PRO A 537 8.02 15.18 -7.59
C PRO A 537 8.33 16.45 -8.39
N PHE A 538 9.33 16.40 -9.27
CA PHE A 538 9.72 17.50 -10.14
C PHE A 538 8.68 17.78 -11.22
N GLU A 539 8.15 16.73 -11.84
CA GLU A 539 7.05 16.81 -12.79
C GLU A 539 5.77 17.32 -12.12
N ALA A 540 5.41 16.75 -10.98
CA ALA A 540 4.28 17.20 -10.16
C ALA A 540 4.41 18.69 -9.78
N ARG A 541 5.63 19.16 -9.53
CA ARG A 541 5.90 20.59 -9.29
C ARG A 541 5.74 21.43 -10.55
N SER A 542 6.19 20.94 -11.70
CA SER A 542 6.10 21.67 -12.98
C SER A 542 4.65 21.93 -13.41
N ILE A 543 3.73 21.02 -13.05
CA ILE A 543 2.30 21.19 -13.31
C ILE A 543 1.56 21.91 -12.17
N GLY A 544 2.20 22.19 -11.03
CA GLY A 544 1.60 22.90 -9.90
C GLY A 544 0.92 22.01 -8.84
N LEU A 545 0.97 20.68 -8.98
CA LEU A 545 0.43 19.74 -7.99
C LEU A 545 1.26 19.72 -6.69
N VAL A 546 2.59 19.87 -6.82
CA VAL A 546 3.55 19.99 -5.72
C VAL A 546 4.17 21.38 -5.70
N ASP A 547 4.48 21.90 -4.51
CA ASP A 547 4.92 23.29 -4.36
C ASP A 547 6.44 23.40 -4.23
N HIS A 548 7.01 22.50 -3.42
CA HIS A 548 8.43 22.43 -3.20
C HIS A 548 8.92 20.98 -3.29
N VAL A 549 10.09 20.81 -3.90
CA VAL A 549 10.80 19.52 -3.94
C VAL A 549 12.14 19.70 -3.24
N PHE A 550 12.37 18.92 -2.19
CA PHE A 550 13.62 18.97 -1.43
C PHE A 550 14.42 17.68 -1.58
N PRO A 551 15.74 17.77 -1.78
CA PRO A 551 16.59 16.59 -1.86
C PRO A 551 16.84 16.00 -0.47
N GLY A 552 17.20 14.72 -0.45
CA GLY A 552 17.52 13.96 0.76
C GLY A 552 16.37 13.08 1.24
N THR A 553 16.63 12.31 2.30
CA THR A 553 15.68 11.34 2.86
C THR A 553 15.79 11.28 4.38
N GLY A 554 14.83 10.63 5.05
CA GLY A 554 14.83 10.44 6.50
C GLY A 554 14.98 11.77 7.25
N ALA A 555 15.88 11.79 8.26
CA ALA A 555 16.12 12.96 9.09
C ALA A 555 16.60 14.20 8.31
N ILE A 556 17.34 14.02 7.20
CA ILE A 556 17.82 15.14 6.37
C ILE A 556 16.65 15.84 5.70
N LEU A 557 15.75 15.07 5.08
CA LEU A 557 14.56 15.62 4.43
C LEU A 557 13.63 16.26 5.45
N GLU A 558 13.41 15.59 6.59
CA GLU A 558 12.60 16.12 7.67
C GLU A 558 13.14 17.46 8.20
N LYS A 559 14.46 17.57 8.42
CA LYS A 559 15.10 18.83 8.82
C LYS A 559 14.86 19.93 7.79
N ARG A 560 14.97 19.63 6.49
CA ARG A 560 14.70 20.62 5.42
C ARG A 560 13.25 21.08 5.41
N ILE A 561 12.29 20.16 5.57
CA ILE A 561 10.87 20.48 5.70
C ILE A 561 10.65 21.38 6.91
N ARG A 562 11.13 20.99 8.10
CA ARG A 562 11.00 21.76 9.34
C ARG A 562 11.60 23.16 9.24
N ASN A 563 12.76 23.29 8.61
CA ASN A 563 13.38 24.59 8.37
C ASN A 563 12.53 25.49 7.48
N HIS A 564 11.95 24.94 6.40
CA HIS A 564 11.05 25.69 5.53
C HIS A 564 9.76 26.09 6.26
N VAL A 565 9.17 25.17 7.01
CA VAL A 565 7.98 25.44 7.85
C VAL A 565 8.27 26.56 8.85
N ALA A 566 9.43 26.54 9.51
CA ALA A 566 9.83 27.61 10.43
C ALA A 566 9.85 28.98 9.76
N VAL A 567 10.36 29.08 8.53
CA VAL A 567 10.37 30.34 7.75
C VAL A 567 8.94 30.80 7.42
N VAL A 568 8.10 29.88 6.94
CA VAL A 568 6.69 30.17 6.57
C VAL A 568 5.91 30.63 7.80
N VAL A 569 6.03 29.92 8.93
CA VAL A 569 5.30 30.23 10.16
C VAL A 569 5.79 31.55 10.78
N LYS A 570 7.10 31.79 10.85
CA LYS A 570 7.66 33.03 11.42
C LYS A 570 7.26 34.28 10.63
N SER A 571 7.33 34.19 9.31
CA SER A 571 6.99 35.31 8.42
C SER A 571 5.48 35.55 8.32
N GLY A 572 4.65 34.56 8.65
CA GLY A 572 3.21 34.59 8.42
C GLY A 572 2.83 34.64 6.93
N LYS A 573 3.80 34.44 6.03
CA LYS A 573 3.62 34.54 4.58
C LYS A 573 4.13 33.26 3.92
N PRO A 574 3.28 32.51 3.21
CA PRO A 574 3.70 31.32 2.48
C PRO A 574 4.54 31.64 1.22
N GLY A 575 4.87 32.91 0.97
CA GLY A 575 5.74 33.35 -0.13
C GLY A 575 5.09 33.33 -1.51
N ARG A 576 3.83 32.92 -1.63
CA ARG A 576 3.03 32.91 -2.87
C ARG A 576 1.54 32.91 -2.55
N VAL A 577 0.70 33.23 -3.54
CA VAL A 577 -0.76 33.08 -3.42
C VAL A 577 -1.10 31.59 -3.37
N LEU A 578 -1.74 31.17 -2.28
CA LEU A 578 -2.18 29.79 -2.11
C LEU A 578 -3.31 29.45 -3.09
N TRP A 579 -3.35 28.21 -3.56
CA TRP A 579 -4.38 27.76 -4.50
C TRP A 579 -5.79 27.94 -3.93
N LYS A 580 -5.97 27.65 -2.62
CA LYS A 580 -7.24 27.80 -1.91
C LYS A 580 -7.79 29.23 -1.94
N ALA A 581 -6.93 30.25 -1.94
CA ALA A 581 -7.36 31.65 -2.00
C ALA A 581 -7.99 32.04 -3.34
N LYS A 582 -7.88 31.17 -4.36
CA LYS A 582 -8.49 31.34 -5.69
C LYS A 582 -9.71 30.45 -5.90
N GLN A 583 -10.13 29.73 -4.87
CA GLN A 583 -11.25 28.78 -4.92
C GLN A 583 -12.33 29.20 -3.93
N GLU A 584 -13.58 28.93 -4.28
CA GLU A 584 -14.66 28.99 -3.32
C GLU A 584 -14.67 27.69 -2.51
N LEU A 585 -14.39 27.78 -1.21
CA LEU A 585 -14.34 26.62 -0.30
C LEU A 585 -15.39 26.75 0.82
N SER A 586 -16.54 27.33 0.49
CA SER A 586 -17.66 27.41 1.42
C SER A 586 -18.16 25.99 1.79
N PRO A 587 -18.73 25.78 2.98
CA PRO A 587 -19.29 24.48 3.36
C PRO A 587 -20.27 23.92 2.32
N ALA A 588 -21.06 24.78 1.68
CA ALA A 588 -21.98 24.39 0.62
C ALA A 588 -21.26 23.84 -0.62
N VAL A 589 -20.21 24.53 -1.10
CA VAL A 589 -19.42 24.07 -2.25
C VAL A 589 -18.71 22.75 -1.94
N LEU A 590 -18.13 22.61 -0.74
CA LEU A 590 -17.51 21.35 -0.31
C LEU A 590 -18.55 20.23 -0.25
N ALA A 591 -19.74 20.47 0.32
CA ALA A 591 -20.80 19.46 0.36
C ALA A 591 -21.24 19.02 -1.05
N THR A 592 -21.38 19.96 -1.99
CA THR A 592 -21.70 19.63 -3.38
C THR A 592 -20.61 18.81 -4.06
N ALA A 593 -19.34 19.18 -3.88
CA ALA A 593 -18.23 18.43 -4.46
C ALA A 593 -18.13 17.01 -3.87
N ARG A 594 -18.24 16.87 -2.54
CA ARG A 594 -18.28 15.56 -1.88
C ARG A 594 -19.44 14.72 -2.39
N ALA A 595 -20.63 15.29 -2.51
CA ALA A 595 -21.79 14.56 -3.02
C ALA A 595 -21.60 14.10 -4.48
N ALA A 596 -20.99 14.93 -5.33
CA ALA A 596 -20.71 14.59 -6.72
C ALA A 596 -19.67 13.44 -6.83
N GLU A 597 -18.55 13.53 -6.10
CA GLU A 597 -17.52 12.48 -6.08
C GLU A 597 -18.07 11.18 -5.49
N LEU A 598 -18.78 11.25 -4.36
CA LEU A 598 -19.37 10.07 -3.72
C LEU A 598 -20.50 9.44 -4.56
N SER A 599 -21.20 10.22 -5.40
CA SER A 599 -22.17 9.65 -6.36
C SER A 599 -21.48 8.76 -7.39
N GLU A 600 -20.31 9.16 -7.89
CA GLU A 600 -19.50 8.31 -8.78
C GLU A 600 -18.95 7.08 -8.04
N MET A 601 -18.43 7.27 -6.82
CA MET A 601 -17.95 6.15 -5.99
C MET A 601 -19.06 5.14 -5.66
N ALA A 602 -20.30 5.60 -5.43
CA ALA A 602 -21.44 4.72 -5.20
C ALA A 602 -21.71 3.82 -6.43
N LYS A 603 -21.54 4.33 -7.65
CA LYS A 603 -21.62 3.51 -8.87
C LYS A 603 -20.53 2.44 -8.88
N ASP A 604 -19.32 2.77 -8.46
CA ASP A 604 -18.19 1.84 -8.38
C ASP A 604 -18.32 0.80 -7.26
N PHE A 605 -19.18 1.01 -6.28
CA PHE A 605 -19.36 0.09 -5.15
C PHE A 605 -20.64 -0.75 -5.22
N TYR A 606 -21.70 -0.22 -5.83
CA TYR A 606 -23.04 -0.82 -5.70
C TYR A 606 -23.79 -1.03 -7.02
N SER A 607 -23.39 -0.35 -8.10
CA SER A 607 -24.07 -0.49 -9.39
C SER A 607 -23.47 -1.63 -10.23
N PRO A 608 -24.04 -1.96 -11.40
CA PRO A 608 -23.43 -2.87 -12.37
C PRO A 608 -21.97 -2.51 -12.74
N ARG A 609 -21.63 -1.22 -12.75
CA ARG A 609 -20.25 -0.70 -12.94
C ARG A 609 -19.27 -1.19 -11.89
N SER A 610 -19.73 -1.59 -10.71
CA SER A 610 -18.88 -2.03 -9.58
C SER A 610 -17.97 -3.22 -9.89
N THR A 611 -18.28 -3.99 -10.93
CA THR A 611 -17.43 -5.07 -11.42
C THR A 611 -16.01 -4.59 -11.80
N ARG A 612 -15.86 -3.34 -12.26
CA ARG A 612 -14.57 -2.75 -12.58
C ARG A 612 -13.70 -2.53 -11.33
N TYR A 613 -14.30 -2.24 -10.18
CA TYR A 613 -13.60 -2.07 -8.91
C TYR A 613 -13.38 -3.40 -8.19
N HIS A 614 -14.43 -4.18 -7.93
CA HIS A 614 -14.35 -5.35 -7.06
C HIS A 614 -13.43 -6.44 -7.60
N SER A 615 -13.46 -6.68 -8.91
CA SER A 615 -12.56 -7.66 -9.55
C SER A 615 -11.09 -7.23 -9.45
N ARG A 616 -10.81 -5.93 -9.62
CA ARG A 616 -9.47 -5.36 -9.53
C ARG A 616 -8.96 -5.30 -8.10
N ARG A 617 -9.81 -4.94 -7.13
CA ARG A 617 -9.50 -5.06 -5.69
C ARG A 617 -9.14 -6.49 -5.32
N PHE A 618 -9.97 -7.47 -5.71
CA PHE A 618 -9.70 -8.89 -5.48
C PHE A 618 -8.33 -9.26 -6.05
N ASN A 619 -8.06 -8.96 -7.33
CA ASN A 619 -6.79 -9.30 -7.97
C ASN A 619 -5.59 -8.64 -7.27
N PHE A 620 -5.71 -7.36 -6.88
CA PHE A 620 -4.67 -6.60 -6.20
C PHE A 620 -4.34 -7.15 -4.81
N VAL A 621 -5.38 -7.41 -4.00
CA VAL A 621 -5.24 -7.87 -2.62
C VAL A 621 -4.80 -9.33 -2.57
N ARG A 622 -5.44 -10.19 -3.38
CA ARG A 622 -5.15 -11.62 -3.43
C ARG A 622 -3.88 -11.97 -4.24
N LYS A 623 -3.20 -10.97 -4.80
CA LYS A 623 -1.96 -11.10 -5.61
C LYS A 623 -2.14 -12.05 -6.78
N VAL A 624 -3.25 -11.92 -7.50
CA VAL A 624 -3.51 -12.66 -8.73
C VAL A 624 -2.49 -12.22 -9.78
N LYS A 625 -1.88 -13.20 -10.49
CA LYS A 625 -0.90 -12.91 -11.54
C LYS A 625 -1.58 -12.12 -12.66
N ALA A 626 -0.94 -11.06 -13.12
CA ALA A 626 -1.41 -10.33 -14.30
C ALA A 626 -1.44 -11.25 -15.52
N THR A 627 -2.43 -11.04 -16.40
CA THR A 627 -2.57 -11.79 -17.67
C THR A 627 -1.95 -11.06 -18.85
N GLN A 628 -1.74 -9.74 -18.73
CA GLN A 628 -1.14 -8.90 -19.75
C GLN A 628 -0.44 -7.70 -19.13
N THR A 629 0.48 -7.08 -19.88
CA THR A 629 1.01 -5.76 -19.55
C THR A 629 0.01 -4.70 -20.01
N PRO A 630 -0.40 -3.74 -19.15
CA PRO A 630 -1.21 -2.62 -19.59
C PRO A 630 -0.53 -1.80 -20.70
N LEU A 631 -1.28 -1.42 -21.73
CA LEU A 631 -0.75 -0.67 -22.88
C LEU A 631 -0.17 0.68 -22.49
N ARG A 632 -0.67 1.31 -21.41
CA ARG A 632 -0.07 2.55 -20.87
C ARG A 632 1.39 2.40 -20.45
N PHE A 633 1.86 1.17 -20.20
CA PHE A 633 3.27 0.87 -19.91
C PHE A 633 3.97 0.17 -21.08
N ALA A 634 3.26 -0.72 -21.78
CA ALA A 634 3.76 -1.42 -22.97
C ALA A 634 3.60 -0.57 -24.23
N THR A 635 4.26 0.59 -24.28
CA THR A 635 4.20 1.53 -25.42
C THR A 635 4.62 0.90 -26.75
N HIS A 636 5.50 -0.12 -26.73
CA HIS A 636 5.88 -0.89 -27.91
C HIS A 636 4.76 -1.76 -28.50
N ARG A 637 3.67 -2.00 -27.76
CA ARG A 637 2.47 -2.70 -28.23
C ARG A 637 1.39 -1.75 -28.73
N ARG A 638 1.55 -0.42 -28.55
CA ARG A 638 0.67 0.61 -29.10
C ARG A 638 1.02 0.92 -30.55
N VAL A 639 0.87 -0.08 -31.41
CA VAL A 639 1.14 0.04 -32.86
C VAL A 639 0.05 0.80 -33.62
N ASP A 640 -1.15 0.86 -33.05
CA ASP A 640 -2.30 1.64 -33.54
C ASP A 640 -2.90 2.43 -32.38
N SER A 641 -3.20 3.71 -32.63
CA SER A 641 -3.96 4.58 -31.71
C SER A 641 -5.34 4.03 -31.32
N SER A 642 -5.91 3.11 -32.11
CA SER A 642 -7.17 2.43 -31.79
C SER A 642 -7.03 1.39 -30.65
N LEU A 643 -5.82 0.89 -30.38
CA LEU A 643 -5.58 -0.05 -29.30
C LEU A 643 -5.60 0.66 -27.95
N GLN A 644 -6.64 0.37 -27.18
CA GLN A 644 -6.92 0.98 -25.88
C GLN A 644 -7.04 -0.09 -24.80
N ASP A 645 -6.43 0.19 -23.65
CA ASP A 645 -6.74 -0.49 -22.39
C ASP A 645 -8.24 -0.32 -22.09
N GLU A 646 -8.82 -1.24 -21.31
CA GLU A 646 -10.23 -1.15 -20.89
C GLU A 646 -10.53 0.21 -20.26
N GLU A 647 -9.61 0.68 -19.41
CA GLU A 647 -9.68 1.97 -18.72
C GLU A 647 -9.74 3.17 -19.67
N GLU A 648 -9.23 3.08 -20.90
CA GLU A 648 -9.17 4.22 -21.81
C GLU A 648 -10.48 4.47 -22.57
N ARG A 649 -11.41 3.51 -22.54
CA ARG A 649 -12.67 3.58 -23.29
C ARG A 649 -13.71 4.42 -22.56
N ASP A 650 -14.56 5.12 -23.30
CA ASP A 650 -15.68 5.88 -22.73
C ASP A 650 -16.69 4.96 -22.03
N SER A 651 -16.87 3.73 -22.55
CA SER A 651 -17.73 2.71 -21.95
C SER A 651 -17.29 2.26 -20.56
N TYR A 652 -16.04 2.55 -20.14
CA TYR A 652 -15.52 2.20 -18.82
C TYR A 652 -16.21 2.95 -17.67
N ASP A 653 -16.81 4.11 -17.97
CA ASP A 653 -17.54 4.91 -17.00
C ASP A 653 -19.07 4.75 -17.09
N ASP A 654 -19.57 4.11 -18.15
CA ASP A 654 -20.99 3.93 -18.41
C ASP A 654 -21.59 2.75 -17.65
N VAL A 655 -22.61 2.99 -16.83
CA VAL A 655 -23.31 1.95 -16.07
C VAL A 655 -24.11 1.03 -17.00
N GLN A 656 -24.70 1.55 -18.08
CA GLN A 656 -25.53 0.78 -19.01
C GLN A 656 -24.69 -0.26 -19.76
N HIS A 657 -23.46 0.09 -20.13
CA HIS A 657 -22.49 -0.86 -20.68
C HIS A 657 -22.30 -2.09 -19.77
N TYR A 658 -22.13 -1.88 -18.45
CA TYR A 658 -21.97 -2.99 -17.50
C TYR A 658 -23.26 -3.77 -17.23
N GLU A 659 -24.43 -3.13 -17.35
CA GLU A 659 -25.73 -3.81 -17.32
C GLU A 659 -25.86 -4.81 -18.48
N GLN A 660 -25.58 -4.35 -19.71
CA GLN A 660 -25.61 -5.18 -20.91
C GLN A 660 -24.64 -6.37 -20.78
N LEU A 661 -23.41 -6.13 -20.32
CA LEU A 661 -22.44 -7.20 -20.07
C LEU A 661 -22.92 -8.23 -19.03
N ALA A 662 -23.66 -7.79 -18.02
CA ALA A 662 -24.22 -8.68 -17.01
C ALA A 662 -25.36 -9.55 -17.59
N GLU A 663 -26.23 -8.96 -18.40
CA GLU A 663 -27.31 -9.65 -19.12
C GLU A 663 -26.75 -10.71 -20.09
N GLU A 664 -25.76 -10.34 -20.91
CA GLU A 664 -25.09 -11.26 -21.84
C GLU A 664 -24.47 -12.46 -21.10
N ARG A 665 -23.77 -12.22 -19.98
CA ARG A 665 -23.19 -13.29 -19.16
C ARG A 665 -24.25 -14.20 -18.58
N LEU A 666 -25.37 -13.64 -18.13
CA LEU A 666 -26.49 -14.42 -17.60
C LEU A 666 -27.10 -15.31 -18.68
N LEU A 667 -27.34 -14.76 -19.88
CA LEU A 667 -27.83 -15.52 -21.03
C LEU A 667 -26.88 -16.65 -21.41
N MET A 668 -25.57 -16.40 -21.49
CA MET A 668 -24.57 -17.43 -21.76
C MET A 668 -24.55 -18.53 -20.68
N MET A 669 -24.68 -18.15 -19.40
CA MET A 669 -24.75 -19.13 -18.30
C MET A 669 -26.03 -19.98 -18.37
N LEU A 670 -27.17 -19.38 -18.72
CA LEU A 670 -28.43 -20.09 -18.90
C LEU A 670 -28.36 -21.04 -20.09
N GLN A 671 -27.81 -20.61 -21.23
CA GLN A 671 -27.56 -21.46 -22.40
C GLN A 671 -26.68 -22.66 -22.07
N LYS A 672 -25.53 -22.45 -21.41
CA LYS A 672 -24.64 -23.55 -20.96
C LYS A 672 -25.32 -24.51 -19.99
N LYS A 673 -26.24 -24.03 -19.15
CA LYS A 673 -27.04 -24.90 -18.26
C LYS A 673 -28.10 -25.68 -19.03
N MET A 674 -28.69 -25.10 -20.08
CA MET A 674 -29.65 -25.77 -20.95
C MET A 674 -28.98 -26.84 -21.81
N GLU A 675 -27.81 -26.58 -22.37
CA GLU A 675 -27.01 -27.55 -23.15
C GLU A 675 -26.53 -28.75 -22.32
N LYS A 676 -26.37 -28.59 -20.99
CA LYS A 676 -25.95 -29.65 -20.08
C LYS A 676 -27.08 -30.57 -19.59
N LYS A 677 -28.34 -30.35 -19.98
CA LYS A 677 -29.43 -31.30 -19.71
C LYS A 677 -29.47 -32.37 -20.82
N PRO A 678 -29.36 -33.67 -20.53
CA PRO A 678 -29.58 -34.69 -21.56
C PRO A 678 -31.05 -34.68 -22.00
N SER A 679 -31.28 -34.92 -23.28
CA SER A 679 -32.61 -35.11 -23.86
C SER A 679 -33.37 -36.19 -23.08
N PHE A 680 -34.44 -35.81 -22.38
CA PHE A 680 -35.41 -36.79 -21.90
C PHE A 680 -36.12 -37.40 -23.11
N SER A 681 -35.84 -38.66 -23.44
CA SER A 681 -36.70 -39.42 -24.33
C SER A 681 -38.03 -39.65 -23.59
N LEU A 682 -39.11 -39.05 -24.08
CA LEU A 682 -40.46 -39.37 -23.64
C LEU A 682 -40.76 -40.83 -23.98
N LYS A 683 -40.64 -41.73 -23.00
CA LYS A 683 -41.28 -43.06 -23.09
C LYS A 683 -42.77 -42.84 -22.87
N ARG A 684 -43.57 -43.03 -23.94
CA ARG A 684 -45.02 -43.26 -23.83
C ARG A 684 -45.25 -44.43 -22.89
N VAL A 685 -46.02 -44.20 -21.83
CA VAL A 685 -46.63 -45.25 -21.03
C VAL A 685 -48.14 -45.10 -21.26
N ASP A 686 -48.72 -46.08 -21.93
CA ASP A 686 -50.17 -46.23 -22.05
C ASP A 686 -50.72 -46.82 -20.75
N THR A 687 -51.65 -46.13 -20.10
CA THR A 687 -52.56 -46.76 -19.12
C THR A 687 -53.91 -46.02 -19.07
N PRO A 688 -55.00 -46.73 -18.70
CA PRO A 688 -56.36 -46.45 -19.17
C PRO A 688 -57.15 -45.49 -18.25
N ARG A 689 -58.20 -44.88 -18.83
CA ARG A 689 -59.19 -44.05 -18.12
C ARG A 689 -59.85 -44.84 -16.98
N LEU A 690 -59.83 -44.28 -15.77
CA LEU A 690 -60.70 -44.65 -14.67
C LEU A 690 -61.12 -43.40 -13.90
N GLU A 691 -62.38 -43.42 -13.48
CA GLU A 691 -63.20 -42.31 -12.98
C GLU A 691 -62.77 -41.79 -11.59
N LEU A 692 -63.12 -40.53 -11.32
CA LEU A 692 -62.84 -39.80 -10.08
C LEU A 692 -63.77 -40.22 -8.92
N PRO A 693 -63.24 -40.37 -7.70
CA PRO A 693 -64.01 -40.15 -6.48
C PRO A 693 -63.49 -38.93 -5.70
N ALA A 694 -64.45 -38.19 -5.14
CA ALA A 694 -64.24 -37.09 -4.21
C ALA A 694 -63.78 -37.59 -2.83
N GLY A 695 -63.00 -36.78 -2.10
CA GLY A 695 -62.90 -36.90 -0.64
C GLY A 695 -61.50 -36.78 -0.04
N ASP A 696 -61.26 -35.58 0.49
CA ASP A 696 -60.73 -35.28 1.83
C ASP A 696 -59.23 -35.44 2.21
N GLN A 697 -58.74 -34.32 2.75
CA GLN A 697 -57.75 -34.06 3.79
C GLN A 697 -56.27 -34.52 3.75
N ASN A 698 -55.43 -33.49 3.91
CA ASN A 698 -54.08 -33.45 4.50
C ASN A 698 -52.92 -34.15 3.78
N SER A 699 -52.09 -33.37 3.07
CA SER A 699 -50.83 -32.80 3.62
C SER A 699 -49.85 -32.37 2.50
N ASN A 700 -49.33 -31.14 2.69
CA ASN A 700 -48.20 -30.45 2.07
C ASN A 700 -47.29 -31.18 1.06
N HIS A 701 -47.11 -30.59 -0.14
CA HIS A 701 -46.03 -29.65 -0.41
C HIS A 701 -46.03 -29.08 -1.85
N MET A 702 -45.53 -27.84 -1.96
CA MET A 702 -44.86 -27.22 -3.10
C MET A 702 -45.69 -26.87 -4.35
N PHE A 703 -46.01 -25.59 -4.52
CA PHE A 703 -45.39 -24.69 -5.51
C PHE A 703 -46.05 -23.30 -5.44
N GLY A 704 -45.26 -22.23 -5.58
CA GLY A 704 -45.74 -20.84 -5.74
C GLY A 704 -45.19 -19.91 -4.66
N CYS A 705 -43.96 -19.38 -4.79
CA CYS A 705 -43.64 -18.17 -5.56
C CYS A 705 -44.19 -16.85 -4.97
N TYR A 706 -43.24 -16.02 -4.53
CA TYR A 706 -43.22 -14.55 -4.51
C TYR A 706 -44.06 -13.77 -3.48
N TYR A 707 -43.31 -12.97 -2.70
CA TYR A 707 -43.67 -11.74 -2.00
C TYR A 707 -44.83 -11.76 -1.01
N GLN A 708 -44.54 -11.51 0.28
CA GLN A 708 -45.21 -10.45 1.06
C GLN A 708 -44.40 -10.08 2.32
N PRO A 709 -44.62 -8.86 2.87
CA PRO A 709 -43.68 -8.08 3.66
C PRO A 709 -43.68 -8.44 5.15
N VAL A 710 -42.64 -7.93 5.82
CA VAL A 710 -42.44 -8.01 7.27
C VAL A 710 -43.47 -7.12 7.96
N ASP A 711 -44.43 -7.72 8.66
CA ASP A 711 -45.21 -7.08 9.71
C ASP A 711 -45.12 -7.94 10.98
N GLY A 712 -44.86 -7.30 12.12
CA GLY A 712 -44.97 -7.94 13.44
C GLY A 712 -43.91 -7.54 14.46
N MET A 713 -43.85 -6.25 14.82
CA MET A 713 -43.24 -5.84 16.10
C MET A 713 -44.07 -6.41 17.26
N SER A 714 -43.37 -7.01 18.22
CA SER A 714 -43.90 -7.41 19.52
C SER A 714 -44.07 -6.19 20.43
N SER A 715 -45.29 -5.92 20.87
CA SER A 715 -45.61 -4.92 21.90
C SER A 715 -45.41 -5.49 23.33
N PRO A 716 -44.91 -4.69 24.30
CA PRO A 716 -45.02 -4.95 25.74
C PRO A 716 -46.35 -4.41 26.34
N PRO A 717 -46.65 -4.67 27.63
CA PRO A 717 -48.01 -4.93 28.08
C PRO A 717 -48.86 -3.70 28.46
N LEU A 718 -50.16 -4.00 28.54
CA LEU A 718 -51.33 -3.18 28.84
C LEU A 718 -51.23 -2.28 30.08
N SER A 719 -51.73 -1.05 29.94
CA SER A 719 -52.29 -0.24 31.02
C SER A 719 -53.65 0.32 30.61
N THR A 720 -54.64 0.16 31.48
CA THR A 720 -56.04 0.58 31.32
C THR A 720 -56.24 2.06 31.63
N SER A 721 -57.05 2.78 30.82
CA SER A 721 -58.23 3.55 31.28
C SER A 721 -58.77 4.56 30.24
N SER A 722 -60.09 4.46 30.00
CA SER A 722 -61.11 5.49 29.71
C SER A 722 -60.91 6.62 28.69
N ARG A 723 -61.67 6.47 27.58
CA ARG A 723 -62.74 7.34 27.02
C ARG A 723 -62.57 8.87 26.85
N ASN A 724 -62.86 9.25 25.59
CA ASN A 724 -63.71 10.37 25.09
C ASN A 724 -63.06 11.68 24.57
N SER A 725 -63.06 11.75 23.24
CA SER A 725 -63.65 12.78 22.35
C SER A 725 -63.08 14.20 22.23
N SER A 726 -62.76 14.50 20.95
CA SER A 726 -63.13 15.69 20.14
C SER A 726 -62.09 16.80 19.86
N MET A 727 -61.82 16.92 18.55
CA MET A 727 -61.59 18.08 17.67
C MET A 727 -60.81 19.32 18.14
N GLY A 728 -59.88 19.76 17.27
CA GLY A 728 -59.57 21.19 17.08
C GLY A 728 -58.09 21.52 16.87
N LEU A 729 -57.68 21.80 15.62
CA LEU A 729 -56.42 22.45 15.23
C LEU A 729 -56.58 24.01 15.28
N PRO A 730 -55.51 24.83 15.08
CA PRO A 730 -54.67 25.51 16.09
C PRO A 730 -54.89 27.06 16.02
N PRO A 731 -54.09 28.00 16.63
CA PRO A 731 -52.71 28.30 16.19
C PRO A 731 -51.76 28.93 17.25
N GLN A 732 -50.48 29.00 16.86
CA GLN A 732 -49.47 30.04 17.15
C GLN A 732 -48.79 30.20 18.54
N ALA A 733 -47.46 30.04 18.46
CA ALA A 733 -46.42 30.98 18.91
C ALA A 733 -45.67 30.74 20.24
N ASN A 734 -44.34 30.83 20.08
CA ASN A 734 -43.27 31.18 21.02
C ASN A 734 -42.66 30.11 21.94
N GLY A 735 -41.36 29.86 21.71
CA GLY A 735 -40.39 29.95 22.80
C GLY A 735 -39.30 28.87 22.89
N ILE A 736 -38.09 29.23 22.43
CA ILE A 736 -36.79 29.12 23.16
C ILE A 736 -36.14 27.73 23.39
N ALA A 737 -34.83 27.70 23.04
CA ALA A 737 -33.72 26.82 23.48
C ALA A 737 -33.80 25.33 23.03
N ILE A 738 -32.78 24.72 22.44
CA ILE A 738 -31.32 24.79 22.64
C ILE A 738 -30.61 24.68 21.27
#